data_AF-A0A8J3ZC99-F1
#
_entry.id   AF-A0A8J3ZC99-F1
#
_cell.length_a   1.000
_cell.length_b   1.000
_cell.length_c   1.000
_cell.angle_alpha   90.00
_cell.angle_beta   90.00
_cell.angle_gamma   90.00
#
_symmetry.space_group_name_H-M   'P 1'
#
loop_
_entity.id
_entity.type
_entity.pdbx_description
1 polymer ?
#
loop_
_entity_poly.entity_id
_entity_poly.type
_entity_poly.pdbx_seq_one_letter_code
_entity_poly.pdbx_strand_id
1 'polypeptide(L)'
;MRIRELSGGLLGAGILLGDRHVLTCAHVLTNGVSGTGAGGRFAVDLVGRPGWPPVPATVVPGCWIPPADDGRGDLALLLLDPSAALPAGLSGARLRALSLSWQRAVYTFGFPAGLAHGVYVRAVLAGQAGPGREWVQMDGRDSRSPIRAGFSGSGVVDEQTGDVLGMVVSAWSDPRAGLSWMIPAETIRGYLPRVGEWMTGDSSADGSFLAPAPGRGDAETDRRIAEFFARTRPDNVLILVTGPPAAPVASALHGAVSLAHRSRSAGRVSAAGSAPPAAGTGAAPPAFATGSAPPVGSIDLAVDAAGSTPDDVVRRIVGWSGTARPEPADDLDVADLVADLAPRTLVISGIDESTDPRRLVAEVIGAIVGRATERDMRLLLGFRSPSVDLRLDLLALRIAELEAVEDAAEAAYRAAAGVLADPPPVRPHAADLRLRLTALREVARRTGAAGPGDVPGRDDGRDDGPDDGPDDGATGVPGPDDGPDDGPDDGPDDGPDDGPDDGPDDGAGGVPGVRGPDDGPDDGVPGVPGPDDGAAGAAERFAERLAAHERVADRALRVAAGVRAELDGALARYRELRGRLTSERALSVRDGLVEDLVLGQLYRAAHDLLTSGRCELAEAARAVDRFVDERRRRGAAGPEAGR
;
A
#
# COMPACT_ATOMS: atom_id res chain seq x y z
N MET A 1 -7.49 9.34 31.83
CA MET A 1 -8.17 10.29 32.74
C MET A 1 -9.66 10.13 32.60
N ARG A 2 -10.43 10.46 33.65
CA ARG A 2 -11.90 10.46 33.61
C ARG A 2 -12.41 11.88 33.79
N ILE A 3 -13.28 12.33 32.89
CA ILE A 3 -13.79 13.71 32.87
C ILE A 3 -15.20 13.73 33.44
N ARG A 4 -15.46 14.69 34.32
CA ARG A 4 -16.72 14.89 34.99
C ARG A 4 -17.20 16.33 34.91
N GLU A 5 -18.50 16.47 35.07
CA GLU A 5 -19.07 17.74 35.53
C GLU A 5 -18.62 18.04 36.96
N LEU A 6 -18.68 19.32 37.35
CA LEU A 6 -18.52 19.72 38.75
C LEU A 6 -19.59 19.10 39.67
N SER A 7 -20.77 18.76 39.11
CA SER A 7 -21.85 18.04 39.79
C SER A 7 -21.50 16.57 40.12
N GLY A 8 -20.42 16.03 39.53
CA GLY A 8 -19.99 14.65 39.66
C GLY A 8 -20.45 13.72 38.53
N GLY A 9 -21.30 14.18 37.60
CA GLY A 9 -21.73 13.40 36.43
C GLY A 9 -20.54 12.98 35.55
N LEU A 10 -20.51 11.72 35.09
CA LEU A 10 -19.48 11.22 34.18
C LEU A 10 -19.74 11.70 32.76
N LEU A 11 -18.76 12.40 32.18
CA LEU A 11 -18.84 12.92 30.82
C LEU A 11 -18.10 12.02 29.81
N GLY A 12 -16.90 11.54 30.17
CA GLY A 12 -16.08 10.75 29.27
C GLY A 12 -14.67 10.49 29.78
N ALA A 13 -13.76 10.21 28.86
CA ALA A 13 -12.36 9.95 29.13
C ALA A 13 -11.47 11.09 28.60
N GLY A 14 -10.19 11.07 28.97
CA GLY A 14 -9.19 12.00 28.47
C GLY A 14 -7.78 11.45 28.55
N ILE A 15 -6.88 12.00 27.73
CA ILE A 15 -5.45 11.67 27.70
C ILE A 15 -4.70 12.80 28.39
N LEU A 16 -3.97 12.50 29.47
CA LEU A 16 -3.07 13.49 30.07
C LEU A 16 -1.84 13.64 29.17
N LEU A 17 -1.54 14.86 28.75
CA LEU A 17 -0.36 15.28 28.01
C LEU A 17 0.49 16.19 28.91
N GLY A 18 1.78 15.91 28.99
CA GLY A 18 2.66 16.61 29.93
C GLY A 18 2.20 16.41 31.37
N ASP A 19 2.16 17.47 32.17
CA ASP A 19 1.76 17.42 33.59
C ASP A 19 0.32 17.91 33.82
N ARG A 20 -0.20 18.78 32.95
CA ARG A 20 -1.42 19.56 33.20
C ARG A 20 -2.42 19.63 32.05
N HIS A 21 -2.10 19.11 30.88
CA HIS A 21 -3.00 19.21 29.72
C HIS A 21 -3.77 17.92 29.55
N VAL A 22 -5.08 17.99 29.29
CA VAL A 22 -5.91 16.81 29.05
C VAL A 22 -6.60 16.93 27.72
N LEU A 23 -6.24 16.07 26.77
CA LEU A 23 -6.89 15.96 25.47
C LEU A 23 -8.15 15.10 25.58
N THR A 24 -9.24 15.55 24.96
CA THR A 24 -10.53 14.85 24.92
C THR A 24 -11.34 15.22 23.67
N CYS A 25 -12.49 14.57 23.47
CA CYS A 25 -13.48 14.98 22.48
C CYS A 25 -14.25 16.22 22.93
N ALA A 26 -14.62 17.10 22.00
CA ALA A 26 -15.40 18.29 22.32
C ALA A 26 -16.84 17.92 22.74
N HIS A 27 -17.46 16.91 22.12
CA HIS A 27 -18.82 16.48 22.47
C HIS A 27 -18.94 15.95 23.90
N VAL A 28 -17.86 15.41 24.47
CA VAL A 28 -17.81 14.97 25.87
C VAL A 28 -18.13 16.13 26.80
N LEU A 29 -17.69 17.33 26.44
CA LEU A 29 -17.84 18.53 27.25
C LEU A 29 -19.19 19.24 27.02
N THR A 30 -19.94 18.88 25.97
CA THR A 30 -21.29 19.40 25.69
C THR A 30 -22.42 18.50 26.19
N ASN A 31 -22.16 17.20 26.41
CA ASN A 31 -23.18 16.21 26.78
C ASN A 31 -23.79 16.39 28.20
N GLY A 32 -23.37 17.41 28.95
CA GLY A 32 -23.75 17.61 30.35
C GLY A 32 -24.75 18.74 30.64
N VAL A 33 -24.61 19.92 30.01
CA VAL A 33 -25.46 21.09 30.30
C VAL A 33 -25.51 22.02 29.09
N SER A 34 -26.70 22.51 28.73
CA SER A 34 -26.88 23.61 27.78
C SER A 34 -26.08 24.84 28.22
N GLY A 35 -24.98 25.16 27.53
CA GLY A 35 -24.27 26.43 27.67
C GLY A 35 -22.80 26.38 28.12
N THR A 36 -22.22 25.21 28.43
CA THR A 36 -20.82 25.10 28.86
C THR A 36 -19.88 24.69 27.71
N GLY A 37 -19.73 25.56 26.71
CA GLY A 37 -18.73 25.39 25.64
C GLY A 37 -17.30 25.73 26.10
N ALA A 38 -16.57 26.51 25.30
CA ALA A 38 -15.18 26.93 25.58
C ALA A 38 -14.95 27.65 26.95
N GLY A 39 -16.00 28.10 27.62
CA GLY A 39 -15.95 28.70 28.97
C GLY A 39 -16.32 27.76 30.12
N GLY A 40 -16.59 26.47 29.84
CA GLY A 40 -16.98 25.48 30.84
C GLY A 40 -15.89 25.14 31.86
N ARG A 41 -16.31 24.79 33.07
CA ARG A 41 -15.45 24.23 34.12
C ARG A 41 -15.79 22.77 34.33
N PHE A 42 -14.77 21.93 34.41
CA PHE A 42 -14.87 20.49 34.52
C PHE A 42 -14.05 19.98 35.70
N ALA A 43 -14.29 18.74 36.11
CA ALA A 43 -13.45 18.04 37.06
C ALA A 43 -12.80 16.82 36.38
N VAL A 44 -11.52 16.58 36.66
CA VAL A 44 -10.76 15.46 36.09
C VAL A 44 -10.27 14.54 37.19
N ASP A 45 -10.65 13.26 37.11
CA ASP A 45 -10.12 12.24 38.02
C ASP A 45 -8.85 11.62 37.46
N LEU A 46 -7.84 11.56 38.32
CA LEU A 46 -6.58 10.86 38.09
C LEU A 46 -6.74 9.36 38.43
N VAL A 47 -7.39 8.60 37.55
CA VAL A 47 -7.77 7.19 37.81
C VAL A 47 -6.59 6.28 38.18
N GLY A 48 -5.39 6.55 37.66
CA GLY A 48 -4.15 5.83 38.04
C GLY A 48 -3.63 6.16 39.44
N ARG A 49 -4.29 7.06 40.18
CA ARG A 49 -3.96 7.47 41.54
C ARG A 49 -5.21 7.36 42.43
N PRO A 50 -5.59 6.14 42.86
CA PRO A 50 -6.76 5.95 43.71
C PRO A 50 -6.70 6.83 44.96
N GLY A 51 -7.82 7.46 45.31
CA GLY A 51 -7.94 8.33 46.48
C GLY A 51 -7.53 9.79 46.27
N TRP A 52 -7.00 10.17 45.10
CA TRP A 52 -6.79 11.58 44.77
C TRP A 52 -8.10 12.31 44.47
N PRO A 53 -8.30 13.54 44.99
CA PRO A 53 -9.48 14.32 44.68
C PRO A 53 -9.53 14.71 43.19
N PRO A 54 -10.74 14.89 42.62
CA PRO A 54 -10.89 15.42 41.28
C PRO A 54 -10.23 16.80 41.15
N VAL A 55 -9.50 17.03 40.06
CA VAL A 55 -8.80 18.29 39.80
C VAL A 55 -9.66 19.18 38.89
N PRO A 56 -9.96 20.43 39.26
CA PRO A 56 -10.68 21.34 38.37
C PRO A 56 -9.91 21.59 37.07
N ALA A 57 -10.62 21.75 35.96
CA ALA A 57 -10.05 21.99 34.65
C ALA A 57 -10.89 22.94 33.83
N THR A 58 -10.25 23.70 32.96
CA THR A 58 -10.88 24.62 32.00
C THR A 58 -10.36 24.36 30.60
N VAL A 59 -11.12 24.72 29.57
CA VAL A 59 -10.65 24.61 28.20
C VAL A 59 -9.52 25.61 27.94
N VAL A 60 -8.46 25.17 27.29
CA VAL A 60 -7.38 26.05 26.85
C VAL A 60 -7.94 27.01 25.77
N PRO A 61 -7.71 28.32 25.87
CA PRO A 61 -8.18 29.28 24.87
C PRO A 61 -7.80 28.88 23.44
N GLY A 62 -8.77 28.88 22.53
CA GLY A 62 -8.57 28.48 21.12
C GLY A 62 -8.41 26.97 20.89
N CYS A 63 -8.49 26.13 21.93
CA CYS A 63 -8.37 24.68 21.82
C CYS A 63 -9.71 23.97 22.06
N TRP A 64 -10.81 24.58 21.63
CA TRP A 64 -12.12 23.97 21.54
C TRP A 64 -12.52 23.89 20.07
N ILE A 65 -12.53 22.68 19.53
CA ILE A 65 -12.88 22.40 18.13
C ILE A 65 -14.12 21.51 18.15
N PRO A 66 -15.34 22.09 18.07
CA PRO A 66 -16.56 21.30 18.05
C PRO A 66 -16.62 20.44 16.78
N PRO A 67 -17.44 19.37 16.74
CA PRO A 67 -17.72 18.68 15.49
C PRO A 67 -18.29 19.68 14.47
N ALA A 68 -17.72 19.71 13.27
CA ALA A 68 -18.27 20.43 12.13
C ALA A 68 -19.52 19.70 11.58
N ASP A 69 -20.25 20.35 10.68
CA ASP A 69 -21.47 19.77 10.08
C ASP A 69 -21.19 18.44 9.34
N ASP A 70 -19.99 18.28 8.77
CA ASP A 70 -19.56 17.05 8.11
C ASP A 70 -19.02 15.99 9.09
N GLY A 71 -18.99 16.30 10.39
CA GLY A 71 -18.53 15.45 11.47
C GLY A 71 -17.03 15.53 11.77
N ARG A 72 -16.24 16.34 11.05
CA ARG A 72 -14.81 16.53 11.35
C ARG A 72 -14.58 17.33 12.63
N GLY A 73 -13.34 17.30 13.14
CA GLY A 73 -12.98 17.99 14.38
C GLY A 73 -13.31 17.13 15.60
N ASP A 74 -14.12 17.66 16.53
CA ASP A 74 -14.47 17.03 17.80
C ASP A 74 -13.28 16.84 18.76
N LEU A 75 -12.55 17.93 19.00
CA LEU A 75 -11.33 17.95 19.81
C LEU A 75 -11.37 19.07 20.84
N ALA A 76 -10.94 18.79 22.06
CA ALA A 76 -10.75 19.80 23.10
C ALA A 76 -9.49 19.53 23.92
N LEU A 77 -8.77 20.59 24.25
CA LEU A 77 -7.65 20.55 25.19
C LEU A 77 -8.03 21.27 26.47
N LEU A 78 -8.01 20.55 27.58
CA LEU A 78 -8.23 21.09 28.91
C LEU A 78 -6.89 21.40 29.59
N LEU A 79 -6.89 22.41 30.45
CA LEU A 79 -5.83 22.73 31.38
C LEU A 79 -6.33 22.44 32.80
N LEU A 80 -5.63 21.56 33.51
CA LEU A 80 -5.83 21.36 34.95
C LEU A 80 -5.45 22.64 35.69
N ASP A 81 -6.28 23.04 36.67
CA ASP A 81 -6.12 24.27 37.44
C ASP A 81 -4.68 24.43 37.92
N PRO A 82 -3.97 25.49 37.49
CA PRO A 82 -2.57 25.73 37.87
C PRO A 82 -2.35 25.79 39.38
N SER A 83 -3.37 26.22 40.15
CA SER A 83 -3.32 26.31 41.61
C SER A 83 -3.55 24.99 42.32
N ALA A 84 -4.09 23.98 41.64
CA ALA A 84 -4.29 22.66 42.22
C ALA A 84 -2.95 21.91 42.38
N ALA A 85 -2.77 21.31 43.57
CA ALA A 85 -1.67 20.38 43.82
C ALA A 85 -1.88 19.11 43.00
N LEU A 86 -0.81 18.65 42.35
CA LEU A 86 -0.80 17.40 41.59
C LEU A 86 0.10 16.37 42.27
N PRO A 87 -0.19 15.07 42.11
CA PRO A 87 0.68 14.01 42.62
C PRO A 87 2.10 14.15 42.08
N ALA A 88 3.10 13.95 42.95
CA ALA A 88 4.50 13.90 42.52
C ALA A 88 4.72 12.77 41.49
N GLY A 89 5.52 13.06 40.46
CA GLY A 89 5.78 12.10 39.37
C GLY A 89 4.57 11.83 38.47
N LEU A 90 3.57 12.71 38.44
CA LEU A 90 2.54 12.67 37.41
C LEU A 90 3.17 13.03 36.06
N SER A 91 3.23 12.05 35.16
CA SER A 91 3.70 12.24 33.79
C SER A 91 2.62 11.76 32.83
N GLY A 92 2.25 12.63 31.90
CA GLY A 92 1.30 12.37 30.84
C GLY A 92 1.91 11.55 29.72
N ALA A 93 1.03 10.98 28.91
CA ALA A 93 1.41 10.30 27.69
C ALA A 93 2.01 11.27 26.66
N ARG A 94 2.81 10.71 25.76
CA ARG A 94 3.18 11.37 24.50
C ARG A 94 2.33 10.78 23.38
N LEU A 95 1.91 11.64 22.47
CA LEU A 95 1.31 11.18 21.22
C LEU A 95 2.43 10.84 20.25
N ARG A 96 2.28 9.77 19.47
CA ARG A 96 3.29 9.39 18.48
C ARG A 96 2.73 9.41 17.07
N ALA A 97 3.40 10.13 16.17
CA ALA A 97 3.22 9.99 14.73
C ALA A 97 3.98 8.75 14.26
N LEU A 98 3.26 7.82 13.65
CA LEU A 98 3.75 6.50 13.24
C LEU A 98 2.81 5.94 12.17
N SER A 99 3.31 5.01 11.35
CA SER A 99 2.50 4.23 10.42
C SER A 99 1.24 3.64 11.07
N LEU A 100 0.08 3.99 10.51
CA LEU A 100 -1.22 3.45 10.91
C LEU A 100 -1.57 2.25 10.04
N SER A 101 -0.58 1.37 9.83
CA SER A 101 -0.72 0.19 9.00
C SER A 101 -1.89 -0.69 9.44
N TRP A 102 -2.48 -1.38 8.47
CA TRP A 102 -3.57 -2.32 8.74
C TRP A 102 -3.11 -3.43 9.67
N GLN A 103 -4.05 -3.96 10.45
CA GLN A 103 -3.84 -5.04 11.42
C GLN A 103 -2.94 -4.69 12.61
N ARG A 104 -2.50 -3.43 12.74
CA ARG A 104 -1.75 -2.98 13.91
C ARG A 104 -2.58 -3.15 15.18
N ALA A 105 -2.03 -3.87 16.15
CA ALA A 105 -2.70 -4.20 17.39
C ALA A 105 -2.69 -3.01 18.35
N VAL A 106 -3.88 -2.61 18.82
CA VAL A 106 -4.04 -1.48 19.73
C VAL A 106 -4.96 -1.84 20.87
N TYR A 107 -4.87 -1.08 21.97
CA TYR A 107 -5.82 -1.14 23.06
C TYR A 107 -6.26 0.25 23.50
N THR A 108 -7.40 0.32 24.17
CA THR A 108 -7.91 1.55 24.77
C THR A 108 -8.50 1.27 26.14
N PHE A 109 -8.53 2.29 27.00
CA PHE A 109 -9.06 2.22 28.36
C PHE A 109 -10.10 3.32 28.57
N GLY A 110 -11.36 2.92 28.78
CA GLY A 110 -12.48 3.84 28.91
C GLY A 110 -13.37 3.53 30.11
N PHE A 111 -14.39 4.37 30.33
CA PHE A 111 -15.27 4.34 31.49
C PHE A 111 -16.74 4.22 31.08
N PRO A 112 -17.15 3.09 30.50
CA PRO A 112 -18.53 2.96 30.07
C PRO A 112 -19.48 2.81 31.28
N ALA A 113 -20.75 3.15 31.08
CA ALA A 113 -21.77 3.04 32.12
C ALA A 113 -21.81 1.61 32.72
N GLY A 114 -21.88 1.54 34.05
CA GLY A 114 -21.83 0.29 34.84
C GLY A 114 -20.42 -0.17 35.23
N LEU A 115 -19.36 0.38 34.63
CA LEU A 115 -17.97 -0.01 34.92
C LEU A 115 -17.17 1.20 35.44
N ALA A 116 -17.43 1.58 36.70
CA ALA A 116 -16.85 2.78 37.31
C ALA A 116 -15.31 2.76 37.42
N HIS A 117 -14.70 1.57 37.43
CA HIS A 117 -13.25 1.38 37.47
C HIS A 117 -12.59 1.36 36.09
N GLY A 118 -13.38 1.51 35.02
CA GLY A 118 -12.92 1.43 33.64
C GLY A 118 -12.64 0.00 33.17
N VAL A 119 -12.40 -0.15 31.87
CA VAL A 119 -12.12 -1.45 31.25
C VAL A 119 -11.21 -1.27 30.03
N TYR A 120 -10.33 -2.26 29.81
CA TYR A 120 -9.49 -2.36 28.62
C TYR A 120 -10.25 -3.06 27.50
N VAL A 121 -10.13 -2.53 26.28
CA VAL A 121 -10.61 -3.19 25.06
C VAL A 121 -9.47 -3.23 24.05
N ARG A 122 -9.28 -4.39 23.42
CA ARG A 122 -8.29 -4.60 22.35
C ARG A 122 -8.96 -4.54 20.98
N ALA A 123 -8.27 -3.95 20.03
CA ALA A 123 -8.72 -3.80 18.65
C ALA A 123 -7.55 -3.91 17.67
N VAL A 124 -7.86 -3.95 16.38
CA VAL A 124 -6.89 -3.80 15.29
C VAL A 124 -7.26 -2.62 14.41
N LEU A 125 -6.27 -1.90 13.92
CA LEU A 125 -6.50 -0.85 12.93
C LEU A 125 -6.92 -1.49 11.60
N ALA A 126 -8.06 -1.07 11.05
CA ALA A 126 -8.59 -1.63 9.81
C ALA A 126 -8.27 -0.75 8.60
N GLY A 127 -8.42 0.57 8.72
CA GLY A 127 -8.16 1.51 7.63
C GLY A 127 -8.79 2.88 7.84
N GLN A 128 -8.59 3.77 6.88
CA GLN A 128 -9.15 5.12 6.89
C GLN A 128 -10.66 5.09 6.73
N ALA A 129 -11.36 5.88 7.54
CA ALA A 129 -12.81 5.97 7.55
C ALA A 129 -13.29 7.32 8.11
N GLY A 130 -14.60 7.45 8.25
CA GLY A 130 -15.22 8.58 8.92
C GLY A 130 -15.18 9.91 8.14
N PRO A 131 -15.67 10.99 8.76
CA PRO A 131 -15.67 12.34 8.23
C PRO A 131 -14.36 12.74 7.57
N GLY A 132 -14.42 13.12 6.29
CA GLY A 132 -13.25 13.58 5.55
C GLY A 132 -12.09 12.58 5.40
N ARG A 133 -12.29 11.29 5.77
CA ARG A 133 -11.25 10.27 5.93
C ARG A 133 -10.18 10.60 6.99
N GLU A 134 -10.54 11.48 7.92
CA GLU A 134 -9.65 11.92 8.99
C GLU A 134 -9.53 10.89 10.12
N TRP A 135 -10.44 9.91 10.17
CA TRP A 135 -10.48 8.88 11.20
C TRP A 135 -9.90 7.56 10.70
N VAL A 136 -9.55 6.70 11.64
CA VAL A 136 -9.14 5.31 11.40
C VAL A 136 -10.12 4.39 12.12
N GLN A 137 -10.66 3.43 11.38
CA GLN A 137 -11.51 2.37 11.94
C GLN A 137 -10.67 1.40 12.76
N MET A 138 -11.25 0.98 13.88
CA MET A 138 -10.72 -0.04 14.76
C MET A 138 -11.73 -1.17 14.90
N ASP A 139 -11.30 -2.38 14.55
CA ASP A 139 -12.11 -3.58 14.66
C ASP A 139 -11.84 -4.27 15.99
N GLY A 140 -12.87 -4.44 16.81
CA GLY A 140 -12.76 -5.12 18.10
C GLY A 140 -12.31 -6.57 17.94
N ARG A 141 -11.30 -6.99 18.73
CA ARG A 141 -10.86 -8.40 18.74
C ARG A 141 -11.80 -9.31 19.55
N ASP A 142 -12.58 -8.73 20.46
CA ASP A 142 -13.59 -9.44 21.26
C ASP A 142 -14.95 -8.74 21.14
N SER A 143 -15.93 -9.44 20.55
CA SER A 143 -17.28 -8.93 20.35
C SER A 143 -18.08 -8.77 21.66
N ARG A 144 -17.60 -9.31 22.79
CA ARG A 144 -18.29 -9.24 24.08
C ARG A 144 -18.14 -7.89 24.78
N SER A 145 -17.13 -7.10 24.42
CA SER A 145 -16.84 -5.80 25.05
C SER A 145 -16.57 -4.71 24.00
N PRO A 146 -17.60 -4.21 23.30
CA PRO A 146 -17.42 -3.19 22.27
C PRO A 146 -16.99 -1.85 22.87
N ILE A 147 -16.17 -1.11 22.12
CA ILE A 147 -15.87 0.30 22.39
C ILE A 147 -17.17 1.09 22.16
N ARG A 148 -17.63 1.79 23.20
CA ARG A 148 -18.95 2.45 23.25
C ARG A 148 -18.88 3.77 24.02
N ALA A 149 -20.03 4.41 24.24
CA ALA A 149 -20.13 5.60 25.08
C ALA A 149 -19.40 5.42 26.44
N GLY A 150 -18.58 6.41 26.80
CA GLY A 150 -17.64 6.36 27.93
C GLY A 150 -16.19 6.10 27.53
N PHE A 151 -15.92 5.71 26.28
CA PHE A 151 -14.57 5.64 25.70
C PHE A 151 -14.17 6.90 24.94
N SER A 152 -15.11 7.76 24.51
CA SER A 152 -14.76 9.05 23.86
C SER A 152 -13.72 9.82 24.66
N GLY A 153 -12.65 10.25 24.00
CA GLY A 153 -11.52 10.95 24.62
C GLY A 153 -10.43 10.03 25.18
N SER A 154 -10.59 8.70 25.11
CA SER A 154 -9.56 7.75 25.56
C SER A 154 -8.40 7.67 24.57
N GLY A 155 -7.20 7.42 25.07
CA GLY A 155 -6.05 7.12 24.21
C GLY A 155 -6.21 5.79 23.50
N VAL A 156 -5.81 5.76 22.23
CA VAL A 156 -5.56 4.51 21.49
C VAL A 156 -4.08 4.23 21.55
N VAL A 157 -3.73 3.17 22.26
CA VAL A 157 -2.35 2.82 22.59
C VAL A 157 -1.90 1.65 21.74
N ASP A 158 -0.74 1.78 21.14
CA ASP A 158 -0.09 0.69 20.43
C ASP A 158 0.32 -0.43 21.39
N GLU A 159 -0.04 -1.69 21.09
CA GLU A 159 0.35 -2.83 21.93
C GLU A 159 1.87 -3.07 21.90
N GLN A 160 2.53 -2.73 20.79
CA GLN A 160 3.95 -3.01 20.60
C GLN A 160 4.85 -1.96 21.26
N THR A 161 4.60 -0.67 21.02
CA THR A 161 5.48 0.41 21.52
C THR A 161 4.98 1.04 22.82
N GLY A 162 3.70 0.87 23.16
CA GLY A 162 3.06 1.55 24.29
C GLY A 162 2.76 3.04 24.05
N ASP A 163 2.97 3.53 22.82
CA ASP A 163 2.71 4.92 22.47
C ASP A 163 1.23 5.17 22.16
N VAL A 164 0.77 6.40 22.41
CA VAL A 164 -0.59 6.81 22.05
C VAL A 164 -0.61 7.28 20.60
N LEU A 165 -1.29 6.52 19.73
CA LEU A 165 -1.37 6.81 18.28
C LEU A 165 -2.50 7.77 17.92
N GLY A 166 -3.45 7.96 18.83
CA GLY A 166 -4.64 8.77 18.61
C GLY A 166 -5.62 8.72 19.77
N MET A 167 -6.83 9.20 19.51
CA MET A 167 -7.88 9.32 20.51
C MET A 167 -9.19 8.73 19.99
N VAL A 168 -9.89 7.97 20.82
CA VAL A 168 -11.18 7.35 20.49
C VAL A 168 -12.26 8.43 20.31
N VAL A 169 -13.05 8.28 19.24
CA VAL A 169 -14.28 9.05 18.99
C VAL A 169 -15.44 8.08 18.83
N SER A 170 -16.36 8.07 19.80
CA SER A 170 -17.47 7.10 19.84
C SER A 170 -18.85 7.69 19.47
N ALA A 171 -18.89 8.95 18.99
CA ALA A 171 -20.12 9.69 18.69
C ALA A 171 -21.07 9.00 17.69
N TRP A 172 -20.59 8.01 16.94
CA TRP A 172 -21.33 7.30 15.88
C TRP A 172 -21.25 5.77 15.96
N SER A 173 -20.98 5.22 17.15
CA SER A 173 -20.91 3.76 17.31
C SER A 173 -22.30 3.14 17.52
N ASP A 174 -22.75 2.30 16.57
CA ASP A 174 -23.75 1.26 16.87
C ASP A 174 -23.00 0.18 17.69
N PRO A 175 -23.29 0.02 18.99
CA PRO A 175 -22.61 -0.96 19.83
C PRO A 175 -22.79 -2.40 19.33
N ARG A 176 -23.81 -2.67 18.50
CA ARG A 176 -24.07 -4.00 17.91
C ARG A 176 -23.17 -4.30 16.71
N ALA A 177 -22.63 -3.28 16.05
CA ALA A 177 -21.74 -3.45 14.90
C ALA A 177 -20.29 -3.77 15.31
N GLY A 178 -19.90 -3.52 16.57
CA GLY A 178 -18.54 -3.75 17.06
C GLY A 178 -17.47 -2.83 16.44
N LEU A 179 -17.90 -1.81 15.70
CA LEU A 179 -17.04 -0.84 15.02
C LEU A 179 -16.78 0.38 15.90
N SER A 180 -15.55 0.85 15.86
CA SER A 180 -15.14 2.06 16.56
C SER A 180 -14.11 2.84 15.76
N TRP A 181 -13.91 4.11 16.10
CA TRP A 181 -13.03 4.99 15.34
C TRP A 181 -12.08 5.75 16.26
N MET A 182 -10.93 6.12 15.70
CA MET A 182 -9.97 7.01 16.34
C MET A 182 -9.64 8.19 15.44
N ILE A 183 -9.38 9.35 16.05
CA ILE A 183 -8.69 10.45 15.40
C ILE A 183 -7.18 10.25 15.63
N PRO A 184 -6.38 10.11 14.56
CA PRO A 184 -4.92 9.97 14.68
C PRO A 184 -4.21 11.19 15.23
N ALA A 185 -3.03 10.97 15.84
CA ALA A 185 -2.19 12.02 16.41
C ALA A 185 -1.84 13.15 15.42
N GLU A 186 -1.51 12.81 14.16
CA GLU A 186 -1.23 13.83 13.13
C GLU A 186 -2.47 14.65 12.76
N THR A 187 -3.65 14.05 12.73
CA THR A 187 -4.92 14.76 12.53
C THR A 187 -5.18 15.70 13.72
N ILE A 188 -4.99 15.21 14.96
CA ILE A 188 -5.12 16.02 16.18
C ILE A 188 -4.19 17.24 16.12
N ARG A 189 -2.93 17.07 15.70
CA ARG A 189 -1.97 18.17 15.52
C ARG A 189 -2.47 19.24 14.56
N GLY A 190 -3.16 18.85 13.49
CA GLY A 190 -3.68 19.79 12.49
C GLY A 190 -4.73 20.75 13.07
N TYR A 191 -5.61 20.25 13.93
CA TYR A 191 -6.64 21.06 14.59
C TYR A 191 -6.16 21.75 15.87
N LEU A 192 -5.25 21.12 16.60
CA LEU A 192 -4.68 21.62 17.85
C LEU A 192 -3.14 21.68 17.75
N PRO A 193 -2.55 22.70 17.08
CA PRO A 193 -1.11 22.79 16.87
C PRO A 193 -0.27 22.68 18.15
N ARG A 194 -0.81 23.18 19.27
CA ARG A 194 -0.18 23.12 20.60
C ARG A 194 0.10 21.70 21.09
N VAL A 195 -0.67 20.70 20.64
CA VAL A 195 -0.43 19.30 20.97
C VAL A 195 0.94 18.81 20.46
N GLY A 196 1.52 19.48 19.46
CA GLY A 196 2.88 19.22 18.97
C GLY A 196 3.96 19.25 20.05
N GLU A 197 3.76 19.98 21.16
CA GLU A 197 4.68 20.00 22.31
C GLU A 197 4.84 18.63 22.99
N TRP A 198 3.83 17.76 22.86
CA TRP A 198 3.81 16.41 23.45
C TRP A 198 3.80 15.31 22.38
N MET A 199 4.14 15.65 21.14
CA MET A 199 4.25 14.69 20.04
C MET A 199 5.70 14.24 19.84
N THR A 200 5.86 12.97 19.46
CA THR A 200 7.14 12.37 19.07
C THR A 200 6.98 11.57 17.78
N GLY A 201 8.11 11.23 17.16
CA GLY A 201 8.14 10.56 15.86
C GLY A 201 8.20 11.55 14.70
N ASP A 202 8.69 11.07 13.56
CA ASP A 202 8.75 11.86 12.34
C ASP A 202 7.36 12.08 11.75
N SER A 203 7.24 12.98 10.79
CA SER A 203 6.01 13.17 10.02
C SER A 203 5.78 12.04 9.03
N SER A 204 4.54 11.80 8.59
CA SER A 204 4.25 10.89 7.47
C SER A 204 4.82 11.38 6.11
N ALA A 205 5.37 12.59 6.06
CA ALA A 205 6.02 13.16 4.89
C ALA A 205 7.23 13.98 5.30
N ASP A 206 8.31 13.89 4.53
CA ASP A 206 9.49 14.72 4.72
C ASP A 206 9.19 16.21 4.59
N GLY A 207 9.98 17.03 5.28
CA GLY A 207 9.73 18.47 5.40
C GLY A 207 9.70 19.21 4.06
N SER A 208 10.44 18.70 3.06
CA SER A 208 10.42 19.26 1.69
C SER A 208 9.00 19.26 1.14
N PHE A 209 8.27 18.14 1.17
CA PHE A 209 6.88 18.06 0.70
C PHE A 209 5.88 18.90 1.50
N LEU A 210 6.20 19.23 2.75
CA LEU A 210 5.33 20.03 3.61
C LEU A 210 5.56 21.54 3.44
N ALA A 211 6.63 21.97 2.78
CA ALA A 211 6.82 23.35 2.38
C ALA A 211 5.77 23.78 1.33
N PRO A 212 5.56 25.08 1.06
CA PRO A 212 4.78 25.51 -0.10
C PRO A 212 5.38 24.93 -1.38
N ALA A 213 4.52 24.42 -2.28
CA ALA A 213 5.00 23.93 -3.58
C ALA A 213 5.68 25.07 -4.35
N PRO A 214 6.85 24.82 -4.97
CA PRO A 214 7.65 25.86 -5.64
C PRO A 214 7.00 26.38 -6.93
N GLY A 215 6.01 25.67 -7.49
CA GLY A 215 5.29 26.05 -8.71
C GLY A 215 3.82 25.62 -8.67
N ARG A 216 3.15 25.73 -9.82
CA ARG A 216 1.75 25.31 -9.99
C ARG A 216 1.71 23.94 -10.66
N GLY A 217 0.98 23.01 -10.05
CA GLY A 217 0.74 21.68 -10.60
C GLY A 217 -0.06 21.70 -11.91
N ASP A 218 0.12 20.66 -12.72
CA ASP A 218 -0.74 20.39 -13.87
C ASP A 218 -1.93 19.49 -13.49
N ALA A 219 -3.11 19.83 -13.99
CA ALA A 219 -4.36 19.19 -13.60
C ALA A 219 -4.44 17.71 -13.99
N GLU A 220 -3.74 17.30 -15.05
CA GLU A 220 -3.73 15.91 -15.50
C GLU A 220 -2.90 15.03 -14.55
N THR A 221 -1.70 15.46 -14.17
CA THR A 221 -0.88 14.79 -13.17
C THR A 221 -1.57 14.77 -11.81
N ASP A 222 -2.18 15.89 -11.40
CA ASP A 222 -2.97 15.96 -10.16
C ASP A 222 -4.05 14.86 -10.14
N ARG A 223 -4.83 14.77 -11.22
CA ARG A 223 -5.88 13.75 -11.37
C ARG A 223 -5.30 12.34 -11.36
N ARG A 224 -4.23 12.08 -12.10
CA ARG A 224 -3.57 10.76 -12.14
C ARG A 224 -3.07 10.31 -10.76
N ILE A 225 -2.45 11.22 -10.00
CA ILE A 225 -1.96 10.94 -8.65
C ILE A 225 -3.15 10.71 -7.70
N ALA A 226 -4.19 11.52 -7.78
CA ALA A 226 -5.38 11.36 -6.94
C ALA A 226 -6.11 10.05 -7.20
N GLU A 227 -6.33 9.68 -8.46
CA GLU A 227 -6.93 8.39 -8.84
C GLU A 227 -6.08 7.20 -8.37
N PHE A 228 -4.74 7.32 -8.46
CA PHE A 228 -3.82 6.31 -7.97
C PHE A 228 -3.96 6.10 -6.46
N PHE A 229 -3.95 7.16 -5.64
CA PHE A 229 -4.09 7.01 -4.18
C PHE A 229 -5.53 6.81 -3.70
N ALA A 230 -6.52 7.18 -4.50
CA ALA A 230 -7.92 6.82 -4.29
C ALA A 230 -8.21 5.34 -4.60
N ARG A 231 -7.23 4.61 -5.16
CA ARG A 231 -7.36 3.21 -5.59
C ARG A 231 -8.40 3.00 -6.69
N THR A 232 -8.70 4.03 -7.48
CA THR A 232 -9.59 3.92 -8.65
C THR A 232 -8.84 3.42 -9.88
N ARG A 233 -7.51 3.52 -9.87
CA ARG A 233 -6.64 2.90 -10.88
C ARG A 233 -6.23 1.49 -10.46
N PRO A 234 -6.13 0.55 -11.42
CA PRO A 234 -5.65 -0.79 -11.11
C PRO A 234 -4.14 -0.80 -10.79
N ASP A 235 -3.37 0.19 -11.22
CA ASP A 235 -1.91 0.23 -11.07
C ASP A 235 -1.45 0.24 -9.59
N ASN A 236 -0.42 -0.54 -9.27
CA ASN A 236 0.23 -0.58 -7.94
C ASN A 236 1.57 0.18 -7.90
N VAL A 237 2.21 0.40 -9.05
CA VAL A 237 3.39 1.25 -9.19
C VAL A 237 3.07 2.39 -10.17
N LEU A 238 3.47 3.62 -9.83
CA LEU A 238 3.35 4.79 -10.68
C LEU A 238 4.69 5.49 -10.77
N ILE A 239 5.31 5.48 -11.94
CA ILE A 239 6.56 6.18 -12.21
C ILE A 239 6.25 7.56 -12.81
N LEU A 240 6.83 8.61 -12.25
CA LEU A 240 6.73 9.99 -12.74
C LEU A 240 8.13 10.55 -13.03
N VAL A 241 8.29 11.16 -14.20
CA VAL A 241 9.42 12.06 -14.48
C VAL A 241 8.99 13.47 -14.09
N THR A 242 9.45 13.93 -12.92
CA THR A 242 8.98 15.16 -12.27
C THR A 242 9.56 16.42 -12.90
N GLY A 243 10.75 16.34 -13.51
CA GLY A 243 11.52 17.52 -13.88
C GLY A 243 12.09 18.24 -12.65
N PRO A 244 12.60 19.48 -12.83
CA PRO A 244 13.11 20.31 -11.73
C PRO A 244 11.99 20.64 -10.71
N PRO A 245 12.32 21.03 -9.47
CA PRO A 245 11.32 21.20 -8.40
C PRO A 245 10.14 22.11 -8.76
N ALA A 246 10.36 23.19 -9.51
CA ALA A 246 9.32 24.14 -9.92
C ALA A 246 8.48 23.68 -11.13
N ALA A 247 8.82 22.53 -11.74
CA ALA A 247 8.06 21.99 -12.87
C ALA A 247 6.64 21.60 -12.44
N PRO A 248 5.67 21.59 -13.38
CA PRO A 248 4.28 21.27 -13.05
C PRO A 248 4.11 19.88 -12.42
N VAL A 249 4.79 18.85 -12.95
CA VAL A 249 4.69 17.47 -12.43
C VAL A 249 5.27 17.35 -11.01
N ALA A 250 6.42 17.97 -10.75
CA ALA A 250 7.01 18.06 -9.41
C ALA A 250 6.08 18.78 -8.42
N SER A 251 5.49 19.90 -8.85
CA SER A 251 4.56 20.69 -8.05
C SER A 251 3.25 19.95 -7.77
N ALA A 252 2.75 19.18 -8.74
CA ALA A 252 1.58 18.30 -8.60
C ALA A 252 1.82 17.20 -7.56
N LEU A 253 2.97 16.51 -7.64
CA LEU A 253 3.38 15.51 -6.65
C LEU A 253 3.49 16.11 -5.24
N HIS A 254 4.14 17.26 -5.12
CA HIS A 254 4.31 17.97 -3.86
C HIS A 254 2.96 18.39 -3.26
N GLY A 255 2.10 19.00 -4.10
CA GLY A 255 0.74 19.38 -3.73
C GLY A 255 -0.07 18.18 -3.26
N ALA A 256 -0.01 17.06 -3.98
CA ALA A 256 -0.70 15.82 -3.63
C ALA A 256 -0.25 15.27 -2.26
N VAL A 257 1.06 15.19 -2.00
CA VAL A 257 1.60 14.74 -0.70
C VAL A 257 1.14 15.66 0.43
N SER A 258 1.28 16.98 0.25
CA SER A 258 0.86 17.98 1.24
C SER A 258 -0.65 17.91 1.53
N LEU A 259 -1.45 17.66 0.50
CA LEU A 259 -2.90 17.55 0.59
C LEU A 259 -3.38 16.24 1.21
N ALA A 260 -2.67 15.13 1.00
CA ALA A 260 -2.95 13.86 1.65
C ALA A 260 -2.50 13.88 3.13
N HIS A 261 -1.53 14.72 3.50
CA HIS A 261 -1.00 14.76 4.86
C HIS A 261 -2.07 15.13 5.90
N ARG A 262 -2.19 14.30 6.95
CA ARG A 262 -3.27 14.41 7.95
C ARG A 262 -3.26 15.73 8.70
N SER A 263 -2.10 16.27 9.04
CA SER A 263 -2.05 17.54 9.79
C SER A 263 -2.46 18.76 8.95
N ARG A 264 -2.63 18.62 7.63
CA ARG A 264 -3.11 19.68 6.74
C ARG A 264 -4.62 19.60 6.50
N SER A 265 -5.29 18.54 6.95
CA SER A 265 -6.70 18.30 6.67
C SER A 265 -7.62 19.37 7.27
N ALA A 266 -7.28 19.87 8.48
CA ALA A 266 -8.01 20.92 9.18
C ALA A 266 -8.12 22.23 8.38
N GLY A 267 -7.06 22.59 7.62
CA GLY A 267 -7.03 23.80 6.80
C GLY A 267 -8.03 23.79 5.63
N ARG A 268 -8.57 22.62 5.26
CA ARG A 268 -9.60 22.50 4.21
C ARG A 268 -10.98 23.00 4.68
N VAL A 269 -11.26 22.95 5.98
CA VAL A 269 -12.55 23.38 6.55
C VAL A 269 -12.68 24.92 6.52
N SER A 270 -11.60 25.65 6.81
CA SER A 270 -11.58 27.12 6.78
C SER A 270 -11.69 27.72 5.37
N ALA A 271 -11.22 27.01 4.34
CA ALA A 271 -11.30 27.46 2.95
C ALA A 271 -12.70 27.28 2.32
N ALA A 272 -13.45 26.26 2.74
CA ALA A 272 -14.81 26.00 2.24
C ALA A 272 -15.88 26.91 2.88
N GLY A 273 -15.62 27.43 4.08
CA GLY A 273 -16.55 28.31 4.82
C GLY A 273 -16.30 29.82 4.66
N SER A 274 -15.25 30.22 3.94
CA SER A 274 -14.93 31.64 3.74
C SER A 274 -15.34 32.08 2.33
N ALA A 275 -16.18 33.12 2.24
CA ALA A 275 -16.35 33.87 1.00
C ALA A 275 -14.96 34.27 0.45
N PRO A 276 -14.75 34.31 -0.87
CA PRO A 276 -13.43 34.57 -1.43
C PRO A 276 -12.87 35.88 -0.85
N PRO A 277 -11.61 35.90 -0.35
CA PRO A 277 -11.02 37.11 0.15
C PRO A 277 -10.98 38.14 -0.98
N ALA A 278 -11.38 39.38 -0.68
CA ALA A 278 -11.16 40.51 -1.56
C ALA A 278 -9.66 40.56 -1.92
N ALA A 279 -9.36 40.69 -3.21
CA ALA A 279 -8.03 40.63 -3.78
C ALA A 279 -7.00 41.42 -2.94
N GLY A 280 -6.13 40.70 -2.23
CA GLY A 280 -5.08 41.26 -1.39
C GLY A 280 -3.99 40.22 -1.14
N THR A 281 -2.89 40.37 -1.88
CA THR A 281 -1.48 39.94 -1.70
C THR A 281 -1.07 38.86 -0.66
N GLY A 282 -1.90 37.87 -0.38
CA GLY A 282 -1.51 36.61 0.26
C GLY A 282 -1.70 35.47 -0.74
N ALA A 283 -0.66 34.68 -1.01
CA ALA A 283 -0.75 33.53 -1.90
C ALA A 283 -1.83 32.56 -1.38
N ALA A 284 -2.97 32.50 -2.06
CA ALA A 284 -3.98 31.49 -1.82
C ALA A 284 -3.35 30.11 -2.03
N PRO A 285 -3.62 29.11 -1.17
CA PRO A 285 -3.20 27.75 -1.46
C PRO A 285 -3.79 27.34 -2.82
N PRO A 286 -3.04 26.61 -3.67
CA PRO A 286 -3.52 26.23 -4.98
C PRO A 286 -4.81 25.42 -4.81
N ALA A 287 -5.93 25.99 -5.25
CA ALA A 287 -7.19 25.29 -5.31
C ALA A 287 -7.04 24.19 -6.36
N PHE A 288 -6.77 22.96 -5.92
CA PHE A 288 -7.07 21.78 -6.72
C PHE A 288 -8.54 21.89 -7.14
N ALA A 289 -8.83 21.55 -8.40
CA ALA A 289 -10.22 21.41 -8.83
C ALA A 289 -10.90 20.43 -7.87
N THR A 290 -12.11 20.75 -7.41
CA THR A 290 -12.89 19.86 -6.53
C THR A 290 -12.94 18.45 -7.12
N GLY A 291 -12.34 17.48 -6.44
CA GLY A 291 -12.25 16.08 -6.89
C GLY A 291 -10.88 15.62 -7.41
N SER A 292 -9.89 16.50 -7.56
CA SER A 292 -8.53 16.13 -8.04
C SER A 292 -7.48 15.96 -6.94
N ALA A 293 -7.85 16.08 -5.67
CA ALA A 293 -6.91 15.91 -4.55
C ALA A 293 -6.92 14.45 -4.05
N PRO A 294 -5.75 13.88 -3.70
CA PRO A 294 -5.72 12.56 -3.06
C PRO A 294 -6.49 12.59 -1.73
N PRO A 295 -7.09 11.45 -1.33
CA PRO A 295 -7.81 11.38 -0.06
C PRO A 295 -6.87 11.64 1.14
N VAL A 296 -7.40 12.23 2.21
CA VAL A 296 -6.61 12.46 3.43
C VAL A 296 -6.13 11.14 4.01
N GLY A 297 -4.85 11.09 4.37
CA GLY A 297 -4.16 9.92 4.89
C GLY A 297 -3.85 8.87 3.84
N SER A 298 -4.26 9.02 2.57
CA SER A 298 -4.09 7.97 1.55
C SER A 298 -2.63 7.62 1.26
N ILE A 299 -1.70 8.55 1.48
CA ILE A 299 -0.25 8.35 1.45
C ILE A 299 0.22 8.08 2.88
N ASP A 300 0.75 6.88 3.13
CA ASP A 300 1.22 6.49 4.46
C ASP A 300 2.61 7.07 4.76
N LEU A 301 3.49 7.12 3.76
CA LEU A 301 4.82 7.71 3.86
C LEU A 301 5.25 8.39 2.55
N ALA A 302 5.84 9.58 2.64
CA ALA A 302 6.52 10.24 1.53
C ALA A 302 7.95 10.62 1.89
N VAL A 303 8.91 10.09 1.11
CA VAL A 303 10.36 10.26 1.29
C VAL A 303 10.94 11.04 0.12
N ASP A 304 11.77 12.04 0.44
CA ASP A 304 12.57 12.77 -0.54
C ASP A 304 13.99 12.21 -0.53
N ALA A 305 14.32 11.43 -1.56
CA ALA A 305 15.60 10.74 -1.67
C ALA A 305 16.72 11.66 -2.16
N ALA A 306 16.40 12.89 -2.59
CA ALA A 306 17.41 13.83 -3.10
C ALA A 306 18.48 14.13 -2.03
N GLY A 307 19.74 13.88 -2.37
CA GLY A 307 20.89 14.03 -1.47
C GLY A 307 20.97 13.02 -0.32
N SER A 308 20.04 12.06 -0.22
CA SER A 308 20.02 11.04 0.82
C SER A 308 20.83 9.80 0.40
N THR A 309 21.44 9.12 1.36
CA THR A 309 22.01 7.78 1.13
C THR A 309 20.92 6.71 1.10
N PRO A 310 21.14 5.55 0.44
CA PRO A 310 20.19 4.43 0.53
C PRO A 310 19.89 4.04 1.98
N ASP A 311 20.88 4.10 2.88
CA ASP A 311 20.72 3.76 4.29
C ASP A 311 19.88 4.80 5.06
N ASP A 312 19.91 6.08 4.65
CA ASP A 312 18.99 7.10 5.17
C ASP A 312 17.54 6.79 4.80
N VAL A 313 17.30 6.40 3.54
CA VAL A 313 15.96 6.03 3.06
C VAL A 313 15.46 4.78 3.81
N VAL A 314 16.31 3.78 4.01
CA VAL A 314 16.00 2.59 4.83
C VAL A 314 15.63 3.00 6.25
N ARG A 315 16.47 3.81 6.92
CA ARG A 315 16.19 4.30 8.28
C ARG A 315 14.86 5.04 8.35
N ARG A 316 14.54 5.83 7.33
CA ARG A 316 13.30 6.60 7.25
C ARG A 316 12.07 5.71 7.13
N ILE A 317 12.11 4.70 6.27
CA ILE A 317 11.01 3.73 6.06
C ILE A 317 10.81 2.86 7.31
N VAL A 318 11.90 2.25 7.80
CA VAL A 318 11.87 1.36 8.96
C VAL A 318 11.46 2.13 10.22
N GLY A 319 12.02 3.33 10.43
CA GLY A 319 11.68 4.17 11.58
C GLY A 319 10.20 4.56 11.63
N TRP A 320 9.58 4.78 10.47
CA TRP A 320 8.15 5.10 10.38
C TRP A 320 7.23 3.95 10.80
N SER A 321 7.68 2.70 10.65
CA SER A 321 6.94 1.53 11.16
C SER A 321 6.87 1.48 12.70
N GLY A 322 7.73 2.25 13.38
CA GLY A 322 7.81 2.33 14.83
C GLY A 322 8.36 1.08 15.50
N THR A 323 8.85 0.12 14.73
CA THR A 323 9.62 -1.00 15.27
C THR A 323 10.95 -0.48 15.82
N ALA A 324 11.28 -0.84 17.07
CA ALA A 324 12.66 -0.70 17.52
C ALA A 324 13.49 -1.58 16.60
N ARG A 325 14.49 -1.02 15.93
CA ARG A 325 15.38 -1.80 15.07
C ARG A 325 15.83 -3.01 15.88
N PRO A 326 15.67 -4.26 15.39
CA PRO A 326 16.36 -5.36 16.03
C PRO A 326 17.84 -4.95 16.18
N GLU A 327 18.42 -5.19 17.36
CA GLU A 327 19.88 -5.17 17.52
C GLU A 327 20.47 -5.86 16.29
N PRO A 328 21.54 -5.32 15.66
CA PRO A 328 22.08 -5.91 14.44
C PRO A 328 22.49 -7.34 14.77
N ALA A 329 21.60 -8.29 14.49
CA ALA A 329 21.95 -9.67 14.30
C ALA A 329 22.63 -9.68 12.93
N ASP A 330 23.83 -10.23 12.88
CA ASP A 330 24.68 -10.25 11.69
C ASP A 330 24.02 -10.96 10.47
N ASP A 331 22.82 -11.55 10.65
CA ASP A 331 22.09 -12.34 9.66
C ASP A 331 20.77 -11.70 9.13
N LEU A 332 20.39 -10.49 9.55
CA LEU A 332 19.15 -9.85 9.05
C LEU A 332 19.39 -9.18 7.68
N ASP A 333 18.78 -9.76 6.64
CA ASP A 333 18.75 -9.12 5.31
C ASP A 333 17.95 -7.81 5.37
N VAL A 334 18.65 -6.70 5.12
CA VAL A 334 18.08 -5.35 5.12
C VAL A 334 17.00 -5.21 4.05
N ALA A 335 17.15 -5.89 2.90
CA ALA A 335 16.17 -5.86 1.84
C ALA A 335 14.83 -6.47 2.30
N ASP A 336 14.87 -7.64 2.94
CA ASP A 336 13.68 -8.29 3.49
C ASP A 336 13.04 -7.47 4.60
N LEU A 337 13.85 -6.92 5.52
CA LEU A 337 13.36 -6.06 6.59
C LEU A 337 12.60 -4.84 6.04
N VAL A 338 13.17 -4.17 5.04
CA VAL A 338 12.55 -3.00 4.41
C VAL A 338 11.29 -3.42 3.68
N ALA A 339 11.32 -4.51 2.92
CA ALA A 339 10.17 -5.01 2.18
C ALA A 339 9.01 -5.40 3.11
N ASP A 340 9.28 -5.87 4.33
CA ASP A 340 8.28 -6.21 5.36
C ASP A 340 7.77 -5.01 6.16
N LEU A 341 8.61 -4.01 6.41
CA LEU A 341 8.23 -2.85 7.21
C LEU A 341 7.73 -1.68 6.37
N ALA A 342 7.94 -1.70 5.05
CA ALA A 342 7.46 -0.67 4.16
C ALA A 342 5.92 -0.52 4.26
N PRO A 343 5.42 0.72 4.34
CA PRO A 343 4.00 0.97 4.47
C PRO A 343 3.27 0.69 3.16
N ARG A 344 1.95 0.46 3.23
CA ARG A 344 1.16 0.10 2.05
C ARG A 344 1.17 1.17 0.97
N THR A 345 1.12 2.44 1.31
CA THR A 345 1.22 3.52 0.33
C THR A 345 2.47 4.37 0.54
N LEU A 346 3.41 4.31 -0.40
CA LEU A 346 4.72 4.95 -0.31
C LEU A 346 5.00 5.85 -1.52
N VAL A 347 5.52 7.04 -1.25
CA VAL A 347 6.09 7.95 -2.26
C VAL A 347 7.59 8.04 -2.03
N ILE A 348 8.39 7.86 -3.08
CA ILE A 348 9.83 8.17 -3.06
C ILE A 348 10.10 9.09 -4.25
N SER A 349 10.51 10.34 -4.00
CA SER A 349 10.86 11.31 -5.05
C SER A 349 12.37 11.59 -5.05
N GLY A 350 12.91 12.08 -6.18
CA GLY A 350 14.32 12.43 -6.28
C GLY A 350 15.25 11.21 -6.27
N ILE A 351 14.79 10.07 -6.79
CA ILE A 351 15.52 8.80 -6.76
C ILE A 351 16.89 8.92 -7.45
N ASP A 352 16.92 9.56 -8.61
CA ASP A 352 18.11 9.85 -9.42
C ASP A 352 19.00 10.96 -8.85
N GLU A 353 18.53 11.69 -7.84
CA GLU A 353 19.31 12.70 -7.10
C GLU A 353 19.82 12.16 -5.74
N SER A 354 19.59 10.89 -5.41
CA SER A 354 20.21 10.25 -4.24
C SER A 354 21.71 10.10 -4.41
N THR A 355 22.45 9.87 -3.31
CA THR A 355 23.92 9.77 -3.37
C THR A 355 24.39 8.52 -4.12
N ASP A 356 23.55 7.48 -4.19
CA ASP A 356 23.79 6.26 -4.96
C ASP A 356 22.46 5.71 -5.51
N PRO A 357 21.99 6.23 -6.66
CA PRO A 357 20.70 5.86 -7.23
C PRO A 357 20.60 4.39 -7.65
N ARG A 358 21.71 3.79 -8.12
CA ARG A 358 21.72 2.39 -8.55
C ARG A 358 21.54 1.46 -7.35
N ARG A 359 22.27 1.71 -6.26
CA ARG A 359 22.09 0.95 -5.01
C ARG A 359 20.71 1.16 -4.42
N LEU A 360 20.19 2.40 -4.40
CA LEU A 360 18.83 2.68 -3.93
C LEU A 360 17.77 1.89 -4.71
N VAL A 361 17.88 1.86 -6.04
CA VAL A 361 16.97 1.09 -6.90
C VAL A 361 17.10 -0.41 -6.67
N ALA A 362 18.32 -0.95 -6.63
CA ALA A 362 18.55 -2.38 -6.53
C ALA A 362 18.20 -2.96 -5.15
N GLU A 363 18.67 -2.33 -4.07
CA GLU A 363 18.59 -2.91 -2.71
C GLU A 363 17.33 -2.50 -1.95
N VAL A 364 16.83 -1.27 -2.15
CA VAL A 364 15.73 -0.72 -1.35
C VAL A 364 14.43 -0.75 -2.14
N ILE A 365 14.39 -0.06 -3.29
CA ILE A 365 13.17 0.02 -4.10
C ILE A 365 12.84 -1.35 -4.68
N GLY A 366 13.83 -2.08 -5.18
CA GLY A 366 13.64 -3.43 -5.72
C GLY A 366 13.03 -4.40 -4.72
N ALA A 367 13.49 -4.38 -3.47
CA ALA A 367 12.95 -5.20 -2.40
C ALA A 367 11.47 -4.89 -2.10
N ILE A 368 11.12 -3.59 -2.05
CA ILE A 368 9.74 -3.14 -1.81
C ILE A 368 8.85 -3.48 -3.01
N VAL A 369 9.33 -3.21 -4.23
CA VAL A 369 8.62 -3.46 -5.48
C VAL A 369 8.30 -4.95 -5.62
N GLY A 370 9.27 -5.83 -5.33
CA GLY A 370 9.09 -7.28 -5.43
C GLY A 370 8.01 -7.86 -4.51
N ARG A 371 7.60 -7.12 -3.48
CA ARG A 371 6.48 -7.50 -2.58
C ARG A 371 5.23 -6.64 -2.78
N ALA A 372 5.24 -5.71 -3.74
CA ALA A 372 4.16 -4.72 -3.89
C ALA A 372 2.82 -5.37 -4.22
N THR A 373 2.83 -6.44 -5.02
CA THR A 373 1.60 -7.14 -5.43
C THR A 373 1.04 -7.98 -4.29
N GLU A 374 1.89 -8.79 -3.65
CA GLU A 374 1.51 -9.65 -2.52
C GLU A 374 0.96 -8.84 -1.34
N ARG A 375 1.60 -7.71 -1.04
CA ARG A 375 1.23 -6.87 0.11
C ARG A 375 0.20 -5.79 -0.23
N ASP A 376 -0.28 -5.73 -1.48
CA ASP A 376 -1.22 -4.72 -2.00
C ASP A 376 -0.75 -3.28 -1.70
N MET A 377 0.51 -3.04 -2.08
CA MET A 377 1.18 -1.76 -1.94
C MET A 377 0.87 -0.83 -3.11
N ARG A 378 1.01 0.48 -2.87
CA ARG A 378 0.96 1.55 -3.87
C ARG A 378 2.21 2.40 -3.78
N LEU A 379 3.05 2.29 -4.80
CA LEU A 379 4.35 2.94 -4.86
C LEU A 379 4.32 4.03 -5.93
N LEU A 380 4.59 5.28 -5.56
CA LEU A 380 4.85 6.35 -6.51
C LEU A 380 6.35 6.67 -6.50
N LEU A 381 7.00 6.45 -7.63
CA LEU A 381 8.44 6.63 -7.82
C LEU A 381 8.69 7.85 -8.70
N GLY A 382 9.28 8.89 -8.13
CA GLY A 382 9.57 10.15 -8.80
C GLY A 382 11.05 10.29 -9.18
N PHE A 383 11.31 10.47 -10.47
CA PHE A 383 12.63 10.76 -11.05
C PHE A 383 12.67 12.19 -11.56
N ARG A 384 13.77 12.91 -11.40
CA ARG A 384 13.94 14.30 -11.84
C ARG A 384 14.20 14.38 -13.34
N SER A 385 14.92 13.40 -13.85
CA SER A 385 15.22 13.19 -15.26
C SER A 385 14.51 11.93 -15.80
N PRO A 386 14.53 11.70 -17.13
CA PRO A 386 14.00 10.47 -17.70
C PRO A 386 14.61 9.18 -17.12
N SER A 387 15.86 9.21 -16.63
CA SER A 387 16.53 8.12 -15.90
C SER A 387 16.36 6.74 -16.54
N VAL A 388 16.66 6.67 -17.84
CA VAL A 388 16.40 5.48 -18.66
C VAL A 388 17.02 4.21 -18.08
N ASP A 389 18.28 4.25 -17.63
CA ASP A 389 18.97 3.08 -17.09
C ASP A 389 18.32 2.55 -15.80
N LEU A 390 18.09 3.43 -14.84
CA LEU A 390 17.45 3.07 -13.57
C LEU A 390 16.05 2.50 -13.77
N ARG A 391 15.31 3.04 -14.74
CA ARG A 391 13.96 2.56 -15.07
C ARG A 391 13.97 1.24 -15.84
N LEU A 392 14.97 1.00 -16.70
CA LEU A 392 15.17 -0.32 -17.32
C LEU A 392 15.50 -1.38 -16.27
N ASP A 393 16.24 -1.03 -15.22
CA ASP A 393 16.52 -1.93 -14.10
C ASP A 393 15.27 -2.19 -13.25
N LEU A 394 14.46 -1.16 -12.97
CA LEU A 394 13.15 -1.35 -12.34
C LEU A 394 12.22 -2.24 -13.19
N LEU A 395 12.18 -2.03 -14.50
CA LEU A 395 11.39 -2.88 -15.41
C LEU A 395 11.88 -4.34 -15.37
N ALA A 396 13.20 -4.56 -15.32
CA ALA A 396 13.78 -5.89 -15.18
C ALA A 396 13.32 -6.57 -13.87
N LEU A 397 13.34 -5.85 -12.75
CA LEU A 397 12.86 -6.34 -11.45
C LEU A 397 11.37 -6.69 -11.50
N ARG A 398 10.54 -5.85 -12.13
CA ARG A 398 9.10 -6.13 -12.32
C ARG A 398 8.83 -7.37 -13.17
N ILE A 399 9.62 -7.57 -14.21
CA ILE A 399 9.50 -8.76 -15.07
C ILE A 399 9.94 -10.02 -14.32
N ALA A 400 10.95 -9.94 -13.45
CA ALA A 400 11.35 -11.04 -12.58
C ALA A 400 10.25 -11.40 -11.56
N GLU A 401 9.60 -10.39 -10.94
CA GLU A 401 8.44 -10.62 -10.07
C GLU A 401 7.28 -11.28 -10.84
N LEU A 402 7.03 -10.83 -12.07
CA LEU A 402 6.00 -11.42 -12.93
C LEU A 402 6.24 -12.90 -13.20
N GLU A 403 7.47 -13.29 -13.55
CA GLU A 403 7.81 -14.70 -13.74
C GLU A 403 7.57 -15.51 -12.47
N ALA A 404 8.03 -15.02 -11.31
CA ALA A 404 7.80 -15.71 -10.05
C ALA A 404 6.30 -15.88 -9.72
N VAL A 405 5.47 -14.88 -10.04
CA VAL A 405 4.01 -14.95 -9.87
C VAL A 405 3.37 -15.91 -10.88
N GLU A 406 3.80 -15.90 -12.14
CA GLU A 406 3.34 -16.82 -13.18
C GLU A 406 3.69 -18.27 -12.84
N ASP A 407 4.91 -18.54 -12.36
CA ASP A 407 5.35 -19.87 -11.92
C ASP A 407 4.53 -20.39 -10.73
N ALA A 408 4.25 -19.50 -9.76
CA ALA A 408 3.40 -19.83 -8.62
C ALA A 408 1.94 -20.08 -9.05
N ALA A 409 1.42 -19.27 -9.98
CA ALA A 409 0.08 -19.46 -10.55
C ALA A 409 -0.01 -20.80 -11.29
N GLU A 410 1.01 -21.16 -12.08
CA GLU A 410 1.08 -22.42 -12.80
C GLU A 410 1.14 -23.63 -11.85
N ALA A 411 1.87 -23.51 -10.73
CA ALA A 411 1.86 -24.54 -9.69
C ALA A 411 0.47 -24.69 -9.03
N ALA A 412 -0.20 -23.58 -8.72
CA ALA A 412 -1.57 -23.58 -8.20
C ALA A 412 -2.57 -24.14 -9.21
N TYR A 413 -2.42 -23.82 -10.49
CA TYR A 413 -3.23 -24.35 -11.58
C TYR A 413 -3.09 -25.87 -11.68
N ARG A 414 -1.87 -26.41 -11.68
CA ARG A 414 -1.63 -27.86 -11.68
C ARG A 414 -2.29 -28.56 -10.49
N ALA A 415 -2.23 -27.95 -9.30
CA ALA A 415 -2.91 -28.47 -8.12
C ALA A 415 -4.45 -28.42 -8.25
N ALA A 416 -4.98 -27.33 -8.79
CA ALA A 416 -6.41 -27.12 -9.01
C ALA A 416 -6.96 -28.05 -10.10
N ALA A 417 -6.28 -28.20 -11.23
CA ALA A 417 -6.66 -29.09 -12.34
C ALA A 417 -6.69 -30.57 -11.95
N GLY A 418 -5.96 -30.96 -10.90
CA GLY A 418 -6.03 -32.31 -10.34
C GLY A 418 -7.31 -32.60 -9.55
N VAL A 419 -8.07 -31.58 -9.14
CA VAL A 419 -9.23 -31.75 -8.24
C VAL A 419 -10.49 -31.01 -8.69
N LEU A 420 -10.38 -29.94 -9.47
CA LEU A 420 -11.48 -29.06 -9.92
C LEU A 420 -11.82 -29.30 -11.39
N ALA A 421 -13.06 -28.99 -11.77
CA ALA A 421 -13.56 -29.22 -13.13
C ALA A 421 -13.06 -28.17 -14.16
N ASP A 422 -13.02 -26.89 -13.79
CA ASP A 422 -12.65 -25.79 -14.69
C ASP A 422 -11.84 -24.70 -13.95
N PRO A 423 -10.56 -24.96 -13.64
CA PRO A 423 -9.70 -23.95 -13.03
C PRO A 423 -9.34 -22.83 -14.05
N PRO A 424 -9.25 -21.56 -13.61
CA PRO A 424 -8.89 -20.45 -14.50
C PRO A 424 -7.47 -20.65 -15.09
N PRO A 425 -7.28 -20.45 -16.40
CA PRO A 425 -6.00 -20.71 -17.06
C PRO A 425 -4.96 -19.63 -16.75
N VAL A 426 -3.69 -20.05 -16.66
CA VAL A 426 -2.54 -19.15 -16.53
C VAL A 426 -2.02 -18.80 -17.92
N ARG A 427 -1.76 -17.51 -18.17
CA ARG A 427 -1.19 -17.03 -19.44
C ARG A 427 0.20 -16.44 -19.18
N PRO A 428 1.27 -16.99 -19.77
CA PRO A 428 2.62 -16.48 -19.57
C PRO A 428 2.88 -15.23 -20.41
N HIS A 429 3.40 -14.18 -19.79
CA HIS A 429 3.76 -12.91 -20.43
C HIS A 429 5.22 -12.52 -20.13
N ALA A 430 5.83 -13.08 -19.07
CA ALA A 430 7.18 -12.68 -18.64
C ALA A 430 8.23 -12.86 -19.74
N ALA A 431 8.19 -13.99 -20.47
CA ALA A 431 9.15 -14.30 -21.51
C ALA A 431 9.15 -13.28 -22.67
N ASP A 432 7.96 -12.89 -23.15
CA ASP A 432 7.82 -11.87 -24.20
C ASP A 432 8.32 -10.50 -23.70
N LEU A 433 7.99 -10.13 -22.46
CA LEU A 433 8.47 -8.88 -21.87
C LEU A 433 9.99 -8.86 -21.68
N ARG A 434 10.63 -10.00 -21.37
CA ARG A 434 12.10 -10.09 -21.32
C ARG A 434 12.75 -9.85 -22.67
N LEU A 435 12.19 -10.40 -23.74
CA LEU A 435 12.67 -10.17 -25.10
C LEU A 435 12.55 -8.69 -25.45
N ARG A 436 11.39 -8.07 -25.16
CA ARG A 436 11.19 -6.62 -25.36
C ARG A 436 12.14 -5.76 -24.52
N LEU A 437 12.39 -6.12 -23.26
CA LEU A 437 13.36 -5.43 -22.41
C LEU A 437 14.78 -5.50 -23.00
N THR A 438 15.17 -6.66 -23.53
CA THR A 438 16.47 -6.83 -24.18
C THR A 438 16.60 -5.93 -25.41
N ALA A 439 15.55 -5.86 -26.24
CA ALA A 439 15.50 -4.94 -27.37
C ALA A 439 15.55 -3.46 -26.93
N LEU A 440 14.83 -3.09 -25.86
CA LEU A 440 14.86 -1.74 -25.30
C LEU A 440 16.27 -1.35 -24.82
N ARG A 441 16.98 -2.26 -24.12
CA ARG A 441 18.36 -2.04 -23.67
C ARG A 441 19.32 -1.83 -24.84
N GLU A 442 19.17 -2.59 -25.93
CA GLU A 442 19.97 -2.40 -27.14
C GLU A 442 19.68 -1.04 -27.80
N VAL A 443 18.40 -0.67 -27.94
CA VAL A 443 18.02 0.64 -28.50
C VAL A 443 18.57 1.78 -27.64
N ALA A 444 18.43 1.70 -26.31
CA ALA A 444 18.94 2.73 -25.39
C ALA A 444 20.46 2.93 -25.52
N ARG A 445 21.22 1.84 -25.67
CA ARG A 445 22.66 1.88 -25.93
C ARG A 445 22.99 2.53 -27.27
N ARG A 446 22.26 2.20 -28.34
CA ARG A 446 22.49 2.77 -29.68
C ARG A 446 22.16 4.25 -29.79
N THR A 447 21.12 4.70 -29.09
CA THR A 447 20.65 6.09 -29.15
C THR A 447 21.32 7.01 -28.13
N GLY A 448 22.16 6.48 -27.24
CA GLY A 448 22.74 7.23 -26.12
C GLY A 448 21.68 7.78 -25.15
N ALA A 449 20.50 7.14 -25.10
CA ALA A 449 19.39 7.54 -24.22
C ALA A 449 19.61 7.04 -22.78
N ALA A 450 20.27 5.89 -22.64
CA ALA A 450 21.07 5.57 -21.47
C ALA A 450 22.22 6.58 -21.45
N GLY A 451 22.44 7.31 -20.35
CA GLY A 451 23.53 8.30 -20.29
C GLY A 451 24.90 7.65 -20.55
N PRO A 452 26.02 8.39 -20.47
CA PRO A 452 27.34 7.76 -20.47
C PRO A 452 27.46 6.89 -19.22
N GLY A 453 27.00 5.64 -19.30
CA GLY A 453 27.27 4.61 -18.33
C GLY A 453 28.73 4.22 -18.45
N ASP A 454 29.44 4.26 -17.33
CA ASP A 454 30.79 3.72 -17.21
C ASP A 454 30.85 2.36 -17.90
N VAL A 455 31.57 2.31 -19.01
CA VAL A 455 31.98 1.09 -19.65
C VAL A 455 32.84 0.35 -18.62
N PRO A 456 32.53 -0.91 -18.25
CA PRO A 456 33.45 -1.69 -17.42
C PRO A 456 34.81 -1.69 -18.12
N GLY A 457 35.85 -1.28 -17.38
CA GLY A 457 37.19 -1.00 -17.90
C GLY A 457 37.61 -1.98 -18.98
N ARG A 458 37.73 -1.48 -20.22
CA ARG A 458 38.63 -2.09 -21.18
C ARG A 458 40.02 -1.74 -20.69
N ASP A 459 40.68 -2.76 -20.16
CA ASP A 459 42.11 -2.82 -19.87
C ASP A 459 42.87 -2.11 -21.00
N ASP A 460 43.28 -0.87 -20.73
CA ASP A 460 44.07 -0.01 -21.58
C ASP A 460 45.51 -0.52 -21.59
N GLY A 461 45.67 -1.65 -22.28
CA GLY A 461 46.92 -2.06 -22.90
C GLY A 461 47.33 -0.96 -23.89
N ARG A 462 48.23 -0.11 -23.44
CA ARG A 462 48.99 0.83 -24.25
C ARG A 462 49.62 0.07 -25.42
N ASP A 463 49.25 0.43 -26.63
CA ASP A 463 50.10 0.21 -27.80
C ASP A 463 50.36 1.57 -28.43
N ASP A 464 51.57 2.06 -28.16
CA ASP A 464 52.22 3.13 -28.89
C ASP A 464 52.34 2.68 -30.36
N GLY A 465 51.82 3.49 -31.29
CA GLY A 465 52.02 3.28 -32.73
C GLY A 465 53.52 3.25 -33.08
N PRO A 466 53.89 2.67 -34.22
CA PRO A 466 53.79 3.48 -35.45
C PRO A 466 53.54 2.62 -36.72
N ASP A 467 53.13 3.25 -37.83
CA ASP A 467 54.04 3.45 -38.98
C ASP A 467 53.33 4.17 -40.12
N ASP A 468 54.07 5.05 -40.81
CA ASP A 468 53.98 5.28 -42.25
C ASP A 468 55.10 6.24 -42.66
N GLY A 469 56.21 5.66 -43.11
CA GLY A 469 57.27 6.34 -43.85
C GLY A 469 58.14 5.33 -44.59
N PRO A 470 58.27 5.38 -45.93
CA PRO A 470 59.05 4.41 -46.68
C PRO A 470 60.49 4.89 -46.84
N ASP A 471 61.49 4.03 -46.59
CA ASP A 471 62.80 4.17 -47.22
C ASP A 471 63.62 2.86 -47.17
N ASP A 472 63.85 2.30 -48.35
CA ASP A 472 65.07 1.72 -48.90
C ASP A 472 66.11 1.04 -47.97
N GLY A 473 66.50 -0.19 -48.33
CA GLY A 473 67.91 -0.60 -48.18
C GLY A 473 68.17 -2.04 -47.71
N ALA A 474 68.22 -2.94 -48.69
CA ALA A 474 69.29 -3.91 -48.95
C ALA A 474 69.80 -4.92 -47.88
N THR A 475 70.02 -6.15 -48.40
CA THR A 475 70.87 -7.27 -47.91
C THR A 475 70.28 -8.10 -46.76
N GLY A 476 70.33 -9.42 -46.70
CA GLY A 476 70.71 -10.54 -47.56
C GLY A 476 70.27 -11.83 -46.82
N VAL A 477 69.55 -12.77 -47.46
CA VAL A 477 70.03 -14.14 -47.83
C VAL A 477 70.22 -15.09 -46.60
N PRO A 478 69.88 -16.40 -46.61
CA PRO A 478 68.62 -17.09 -46.97
C PRO A 478 68.29 -18.36 -46.10
N GLY A 479 67.01 -18.79 -46.10
CA GLY A 479 66.53 -20.19 -46.06
C GLY A 479 66.79 -21.11 -44.83
N PRO A 480 66.36 -22.39 -44.87
CA PRO A 480 65.33 -23.00 -45.73
C PRO A 480 64.36 -23.96 -44.99
N ASP A 481 63.51 -24.64 -45.77
CA ASP A 481 62.95 -26.01 -45.54
C ASP A 481 61.82 -26.16 -44.49
N ASP A 482 60.73 -26.90 -44.68
CA ASP A 482 60.22 -27.85 -45.68
C ASP A 482 58.69 -27.87 -45.48
N GLY A 483 57.81 -27.89 -46.48
CA GLY A 483 57.42 -29.11 -47.21
C GLY A 483 56.01 -29.61 -46.76
N PRO A 484 55.24 -30.32 -47.61
CA PRO A 484 53.79 -30.11 -47.78
C PRO A 484 52.89 -31.34 -47.48
N ASP A 485 51.56 -31.16 -47.54
CA ASP A 485 50.56 -32.13 -48.06
C ASP A 485 49.14 -31.49 -47.99
N ASP A 486 48.46 -31.26 -49.13
CA ASP A 486 47.49 -32.16 -49.81
C ASP A 486 46.16 -32.31 -49.01
N GLY A 487 44.94 -32.04 -49.49
CA GLY A 487 44.32 -31.77 -50.79
C GLY A 487 42.80 -31.49 -50.57
N PRO A 488 41.97 -31.35 -51.63
CA PRO A 488 40.69 -30.64 -51.60
C PRO A 488 39.44 -31.56 -51.62
N ASP A 489 38.26 -31.02 -51.33
CA ASP A 489 37.01 -31.55 -51.92
C ASP A 489 35.90 -30.50 -52.06
N ASP A 490 35.34 -30.44 -53.27
CA ASP A 490 34.26 -29.58 -53.76
C ASP A 490 32.95 -30.39 -53.86
N GLY A 491 31.79 -29.75 -53.65
CA GLY A 491 30.52 -30.13 -54.29
C GLY A 491 29.26 -30.20 -53.41
N PRO A 492 28.05 -30.22 -54.00
CA PRO A 492 27.32 -28.99 -54.33
C PRO A 492 25.86 -28.92 -53.83
N ASP A 493 25.26 -27.77 -54.15
CA ASP A 493 23.91 -27.21 -53.94
C ASP A 493 22.74 -27.96 -54.62
N ASP A 494 21.51 -27.54 -54.26
CA ASP A 494 20.17 -27.76 -54.85
C ASP A 494 19.21 -28.83 -54.26
N GLY A 495 18.04 -28.35 -53.79
CA GLY A 495 16.80 -29.12 -53.57
C GLY A 495 15.60 -28.21 -53.19
N PRO A 496 14.33 -28.53 -53.55
CA PRO A 496 13.46 -27.60 -54.28
C PRO A 496 12.26 -26.99 -53.52
N ASP A 497 11.82 -25.84 -54.02
CA ASP A 497 10.51 -25.18 -53.85
C ASP A 497 9.43 -25.85 -54.75
N ASP A 498 8.20 -25.97 -54.22
CA ASP A 498 6.88 -25.90 -54.90
C ASP A 498 5.81 -26.81 -54.24
N GLY A 499 4.71 -26.18 -53.79
CA GLY A 499 3.44 -26.82 -53.43
C GLY A 499 2.28 -25.82 -53.56
N PRO A 500 1.08 -26.24 -54.03
CA PRO A 500 0.24 -25.39 -54.88
C PRO A 500 -0.88 -24.62 -54.15
N ASP A 501 -1.30 -23.53 -54.81
CA ASP A 501 -2.49 -22.71 -54.54
C ASP A 501 -3.72 -23.20 -55.33
N ASP A 502 -4.91 -22.72 -54.93
CA ASP A 502 -6.26 -22.77 -55.55
C ASP A 502 -7.36 -23.72 -54.98
N GLY A 503 -8.17 -23.16 -54.06
CA GLY A 503 -9.64 -22.96 -54.19
C GLY A 503 -10.61 -23.82 -53.32
N PRO A 504 -11.90 -23.40 -53.09
CA PRO A 504 -12.58 -22.15 -53.45
C PRO A 504 -13.34 -21.43 -52.29
N ASP A 505 -13.76 -20.21 -52.61
CA ASP A 505 -14.69 -19.30 -51.91
C ASP A 505 -16.13 -19.84 -51.86
N ASP A 506 -16.77 -19.81 -50.69
CA ASP A 506 -18.22 -19.88 -50.49
C ASP A 506 -18.62 -19.18 -49.17
N GLY A 507 -19.41 -18.11 -49.29
CA GLY A 507 -19.83 -17.28 -48.16
C GLY A 507 -21.09 -17.72 -47.40
N ALA A 508 -21.35 -16.93 -46.35
CA ALA A 508 -22.61 -16.69 -45.65
C ALA A 508 -23.05 -17.63 -44.51
N GLY A 509 -23.06 -17.08 -43.29
CA GLY A 509 -23.79 -17.61 -42.13
C GLY A 509 -23.44 -16.89 -40.83
N GLY A 510 -24.01 -15.70 -40.61
CA GLY A 510 -23.71 -14.86 -39.45
C GLY A 510 -24.33 -15.31 -38.11
N VAL A 511 -23.59 -15.10 -37.03
CA VAL A 511 -24.09 -14.73 -35.69
C VAL A 511 -23.00 -13.92 -34.94
N PRO A 512 -23.35 -12.94 -34.09
CA PRO A 512 -22.50 -11.79 -33.79
C PRO A 512 -21.53 -11.98 -32.62
N GLY A 513 -20.26 -11.68 -32.93
CA GLY A 513 -19.24 -10.96 -32.16
C GLY A 513 -19.33 -10.87 -30.63
N VAL A 514 -18.44 -11.60 -29.96
CA VAL A 514 -17.70 -11.08 -28.80
C VAL A 514 -16.24 -10.99 -29.22
N ARG A 515 -15.85 -9.85 -29.82
CA ARG A 515 -14.44 -9.48 -29.98
C ARG A 515 -13.94 -9.00 -28.61
N GLY A 516 -13.01 -9.75 -28.03
CA GLY A 516 -12.15 -9.22 -26.96
C GLY A 516 -11.26 -8.11 -27.53
N PRO A 517 -10.80 -7.16 -26.71
CA PRO A 517 -9.89 -6.12 -27.17
C PRO A 517 -8.46 -6.70 -27.25
N ASP A 518 -8.15 -7.33 -28.38
CA ASP A 518 -6.76 -7.44 -28.87
C ASP A 518 -6.49 -6.23 -29.76
N ASP A 519 -6.39 -5.06 -29.14
CA ASP A 519 -5.79 -3.87 -29.73
C ASP A 519 -4.48 -3.62 -28.98
N GLY A 520 -3.45 -4.40 -29.35
CA GLY A 520 -2.08 -3.91 -29.17
C GLY A 520 -1.88 -2.70 -30.09
N PRO A 521 -1.12 -1.67 -29.70
CA PRO A 521 -0.83 -0.58 -30.62
C PRO A 521 0.05 -1.13 -31.76
N ASP A 522 -0.53 -1.29 -32.94
CA ASP A 522 0.20 -1.32 -34.20
C ASP A 522 0.60 0.12 -34.53
N ASP A 523 1.60 0.62 -33.81
CA ASP A 523 2.23 1.89 -34.12
C ASP A 523 3.24 1.63 -35.24
N GLY A 524 2.77 1.87 -36.47
CA GLY A 524 3.64 1.95 -37.65
C GLY A 524 4.87 2.80 -37.35
N VAL A 525 6.02 2.33 -37.87
CA VAL A 525 7.34 2.95 -37.70
C VAL A 525 7.25 4.48 -37.92
N PRO A 526 7.49 5.33 -36.91
CA PRO A 526 7.57 6.77 -37.12
C PRO A 526 8.76 7.07 -38.03
N GLY A 527 8.57 8.00 -38.97
CA GLY A 527 9.56 8.39 -39.96
C GLY A 527 10.93 8.74 -39.36
N VAL A 528 11.98 8.48 -40.15
CA VAL A 528 13.38 8.78 -39.85
C VAL A 528 13.52 10.27 -39.45
N PRO A 529 14.25 10.62 -38.37
CA PRO A 529 14.33 11.99 -37.88
C PRO A 529 15.01 12.94 -38.87
N GLY A 530 14.54 14.18 -38.93
CA GLY A 530 15.30 15.29 -39.50
C GLY A 530 16.50 15.66 -38.60
N PRO A 531 17.53 16.32 -39.16
CA PRO A 531 18.84 16.50 -38.51
C PRO A 531 18.91 17.46 -37.29
N ASP A 532 17.79 18.02 -36.83
CA ASP A 532 17.77 19.09 -35.80
C ASP A 532 17.21 18.67 -34.42
N ASP A 533 16.83 17.40 -34.23
CA ASP A 533 16.36 16.89 -32.92
C ASP A 533 17.55 16.45 -32.04
N GLY A 534 18.01 17.31 -31.13
CA GLY A 534 19.11 17.00 -30.21
C GLY A 534 18.87 15.78 -29.29
N ALA A 535 19.95 15.23 -28.73
CA ALA A 535 19.96 14.02 -27.88
C ALA A 535 18.91 14.02 -26.75
N ALA A 536 18.55 15.19 -26.20
CA ALA A 536 17.52 15.33 -25.18
C ALA A 536 16.12 14.91 -25.67
N GLY A 537 15.74 15.25 -26.91
CA GLY A 537 14.44 14.85 -27.48
C GLY A 537 14.37 13.36 -27.81
N ALA A 538 15.51 12.72 -28.12
CA ALA A 538 15.59 11.27 -28.29
C ALA A 538 15.38 10.52 -26.97
N ALA A 539 15.95 11.02 -25.87
CA ALA A 539 15.77 10.43 -24.53
C ALA A 539 14.31 10.55 -24.05
N GLU A 540 13.63 11.66 -24.32
CA GLU A 540 12.24 11.87 -23.94
C GLU A 540 11.28 10.92 -24.70
N ARG A 541 11.44 10.80 -26.02
CA ARG A 541 10.68 9.81 -26.81
C ARG A 541 10.95 8.37 -26.38
N PHE A 542 12.19 8.05 -26.02
CA PHE A 542 12.51 6.73 -25.48
C PHE A 542 11.81 6.50 -24.13
N ALA A 543 11.79 7.51 -23.25
CA ALA A 543 11.15 7.43 -21.95
C ALA A 543 9.64 7.21 -22.03
N GLU A 544 8.96 7.77 -23.04
CA GLU A 544 7.55 7.51 -23.33
C GLU A 544 7.31 6.05 -23.76
N ARG A 545 8.15 5.53 -24.68
CA ARG A 545 8.12 4.12 -25.10
C ARG A 545 8.39 3.18 -23.93
N LEU A 546 9.36 3.50 -23.08
CA LEU A 546 9.66 2.76 -21.86
C LEU A 546 8.45 2.76 -20.91
N ALA A 547 7.80 3.92 -20.73
CA ALA A 547 6.60 4.03 -19.90
C ALA A 547 5.44 3.15 -20.39
N ALA A 548 5.31 2.93 -21.70
CA ALA A 548 4.34 1.98 -22.23
C ALA A 548 4.62 0.54 -21.79
N HIS A 549 5.90 0.11 -21.82
CA HIS A 549 6.31 -1.23 -21.41
C HIS A 549 6.17 -1.44 -19.90
N GLU A 550 6.50 -0.45 -19.08
CA GLU A 550 6.25 -0.45 -17.64
C GLU A 550 4.76 -0.71 -17.33
N ARG A 551 3.85 0.00 -18.02
CA ARG A 551 2.40 -0.21 -17.87
C ARG A 551 1.95 -1.59 -18.31
N VAL A 552 2.57 -2.19 -19.33
CA VAL A 552 2.25 -3.56 -19.78
C VAL A 552 2.68 -4.57 -18.71
N ALA A 553 3.90 -4.45 -18.20
CA ALA A 553 4.41 -5.33 -17.14
C ALA A 553 3.55 -5.26 -15.88
N ASP A 554 3.17 -4.05 -15.44
CA ASP A 554 2.30 -3.87 -14.28
C ASP A 554 0.91 -4.47 -14.49
N ARG A 555 0.34 -4.41 -15.70
CA ARG A 555 -0.93 -5.05 -16.03
C ARG A 555 -0.81 -6.57 -16.00
N ALA A 556 0.21 -7.12 -16.65
CA ALA A 556 0.45 -8.56 -16.70
C ALA A 556 0.60 -9.15 -15.30
N LEU A 557 1.36 -8.47 -14.44
CA LEU A 557 1.59 -8.91 -13.06
C LEU A 557 0.30 -8.95 -12.23
N ARG A 558 -0.58 -7.95 -12.37
CA ARG A 558 -1.87 -7.95 -11.69
C ARG A 558 -2.78 -9.06 -12.16
N VAL A 559 -2.81 -9.32 -13.47
CA VAL A 559 -3.60 -10.42 -14.04
C VAL A 559 -3.10 -11.76 -13.50
N ALA A 560 -1.79 -12.00 -13.56
CA ALA A 560 -1.19 -13.22 -13.04
C ALA A 560 -1.44 -13.41 -11.53
N ALA A 561 -1.27 -12.35 -10.73
CA ALA A 561 -1.54 -12.38 -9.29
C ALA A 561 -3.03 -12.60 -8.97
N GLY A 562 -3.94 -12.01 -9.76
CA GLY A 562 -5.38 -12.23 -9.63
C GLY A 562 -5.76 -13.68 -9.89
N VAL A 563 -5.25 -14.27 -10.99
CA VAL A 563 -5.45 -15.69 -11.32
C VAL A 563 -4.91 -16.59 -10.22
N ARG A 564 -3.70 -16.31 -9.71
CA ARG A 564 -3.13 -17.05 -8.57
C ARG A 564 -4.04 -16.99 -7.34
N ALA A 565 -4.49 -15.80 -6.95
CA ALA A 565 -5.35 -15.62 -5.78
C ALA A 565 -6.69 -16.36 -5.93
N GLU A 566 -7.26 -16.38 -7.14
CA GLU A 566 -8.48 -17.13 -7.45
C GLU A 566 -8.26 -18.64 -7.30
N LEU A 567 -7.17 -19.18 -7.86
CA LEU A 567 -6.78 -20.59 -7.74
C LEU A 567 -6.56 -21.01 -6.29
N ASP A 568 -5.79 -20.22 -5.54
CA ASP A 568 -5.51 -20.45 -4.12
C ASP A 568 -6.80 -20.42 -3.28
N GLY A 569 -7.69 -19.47 -3.57
CA GLY A 569 -9.01 -19.36 -2.94
C GLY A 569 -9.90 -20.58 -3.24
N ALA A 570 -9.93 -21.04 -4.49
CA ALA A 570 -10.67 -22.23 -4.91
C ALA A 570 -10.14 -23.50 -4.21
N LEU A 571 -8.82 -23.67 -4.13
CA LEU A 571 -8.17 -24.78 -3.41
C LEU A 571 -8.42 -24.73 -1.91
N ALA A 572 -8.36 -23.55 -1.29
CA ALA A 572 -8.68 -23.36 0.11
C ALA A 572 -10.14 -23.75 0.40
N ARG A 573 -11.07 -23.30 -0.45
CA ARG A 573 -12.49 -23.65 -0.35
C ARG A 573 -12.72 -25.16 -0.52
N TYR A 574 -12.03 -25.81 -1.45
CA TYR A 574 -12.07 -27.27 -1.61
C TYR A 574 -11.62 -28.00 -0.33
N ARG A 575 -10.47 -27.60 0.23
CA ARG A 575 -9.93 -28.17 1.49
C ARG A 575 -10.88 -27.98 2.66
N GLU A 576 -11.48 -26.79 2.77
CA GLU A 576 -12.49 -26.48 3.78
C GLU A 576 -13.70 -27.42 3.68
N LEU A 577 -14.29 -27.58 2.49
CA LEU A 577 -15.44 -28.46 2.27
C LEU A 577 -15.12 -29.91 2.63
N ARG A 578 -13.94 -30.42 2.26
CA ARG A 578 -13.48 -31.76 2.65
C ARG A 578 -13.31 -31.90 4.16
N GLY A 579 -12.68 -30.91 4.80
CA GLY A 579 -12.51 -30.89 6.26
C GLY A 579 -13.84 -30.88 6.99
N ARG A 580 -14.79 -30.06 6.53
CA ARG A 580 -16.15 -29.97 7.08
C ARG A 580 -16.92 -31.27 6.90
N LEU A 581 -16.94 -31.86 5.70
CA LEU A 581 -17.61 -33.14 5.46
C LEU A 581 -17.03 -34.25 6.33
N THR A 582 -15.71 -34.32 6.47
CA THR A 582 -15.00 -35.32 7.30
C THR A 582 -15.37 -35.17 8.77
N SER A 583 -15.34 -33.93 9.29
CA SER A 583 -15.68 -33.63 10.68
C SER A 583 -17.14 -33.98 11.00
N GLU A 584 -18.06 -33.59 10.13
CA GLU A 584 -19.49 -33.83 10.31
C GLU A 584 -19.84 -35.31 10.16
N ARG A 585 -19.13 -36.06 9.30
CA ARG A 585 -19.24 -37.52 9.24
C ARG A 585 -18.77 -38.18 10.54
N ALA A 586 -17.64 -37.75 11.10
CA ALA A 586 -17.16 -38.28 12.37
C ALA A 586 -18.15 -38.02 13.53
N LEU A 587 -18.77 -36.85 13.55
CA LEU A 587 -19.82 -36.55 14.52
C LEU A 587 -21.06 -37.42 14.30
N SER A 588 -21.46 -37.70 13.05
CA SER A 588 -22.61 -38.59 12.79
C SER A 588 -22.37 -40.02 13.27
N VAL A 589 -21.11 -40.47 13.23
CA VAL A 589 -20.71 -41.75 13.83
C VAL A 589 -20.85 -41.72 15.35
N ARG A 590 -20.36 -40.65 15.99
CA ARG A 590 -20.46 -40.49 17.45
C ARG A 590 -21.90 -40.42 17.93
N ASP A 591 -22.77 -39.76 17.17
CA ASP A 591 -24.18 -39.56 17.53
C ASP A 591 -25.07 -40.76 17.14
N GLY A 592 -24.49 -41.88 16.68
CA GLY A 592 -25.22 -43.10 16.35
C GLY A 592 -26.05 -43.04 15.06
N LEU A 593 -25.86 -42.02 14.23
CA LEU A 593 -26.64 -41.79 12.99
C LEU A 593 -26.08 -42.55 11.77
N VAL A 594 -25.24 -43.56 11.98
CA VAL A 594 -24.52 -44.26 10.89
C VAL A 594 -25.48 -45.05 9.99
N GLU A 595 -26.56 -45.58 10.57
CA GLU A 595 -27.57 -46.40 9.89
C GLU A 595 -28.66 -45.56 9.19
N ASP A 596 -28.65 -44.24 9.34
CA ASP A 596 -29.61 -43.37 8.65
C ASP A 596 -29.33 -43.38 7.14
N LEU A 597 -30.24 -44.01 6.38
CA LEU A 597 -30.14 -44.20 4.94
C LEU A 597 -30.08 -42.86 4.18
N VAL A 598 -30.85 -41.85 4.62
CA VAL A 598 -30.90 -40.53 3.97
C VAL A 598 -29.56 -39.83 4.20
N LEU A 599 -29.08 -39.84 5.45
CA LEU A 599 -27.81 -39.23 5.81
C LEU A 599 -26.63 -39.90 5.09
N GLY A 600 -26.68 -41.23 4.94
CA GLY A 600 -25.71 -42.00 4.17
C GLY A 600 -25.72 -41.68 2.66
N GLN A 601 -26.91 -41.46 2.07
CA GLN A 601 -27.04 -41.02 0.67
C GLN A 601 -26.48 -39.61 0.45
N LEU A 602 -26.83 -38.66 1.32
CA LEU A 602 -26.33 -37.29 1.25
C LEU A 602 -24.81 -37.23 1.44
N TYR A 603 -24.26 -38.03 2.36
CA TYR A 603 -22.83 -38.16 2.54
C TYR A 603 -22.14 -38.67 1.27
N ARG A 604 -22.63 -39.76 0.66
CA ARG A 604 -22.05 -40.32 -0.57
C ARG A 604 -22.09 -39.30 -1.71
N ALA A 605 -23.23 -38.65 -1.91
CA ALA A 605 -23.34 -37.62 -2.95
C ALA A 605 -22.32 -36.48 -2.76
N ALA A 606 -22.13 -36.00 -1.53
CA ALA A 606 -21.12 -34.98 -1.24
C ALA A 606 -19.68 -35.51 -1.38
N HIS A 607 -19.44 -36.75 -0.95
CA HIS A 607 -18.14 -37.40 -1.04
C HIS A 607 -17.72 -37.59 -2.50
N ASP A 608 -18.60 -38.16 -3.33
CA ASP A 608 -18.35 -38.47 -4.73
C ASP A 608 -18.01 -37.19 -5.52
N LEU A 609 -18.74 -36.08 -5.27
CA LEU A 609 -18.44 -34.78 -5.87
C LEU A 609 -17.05 -34.24 -5.47
N LEU A 610 -16.61 -34.47 -4.23
CA LEU A 610 -15.33 -34.00 -3.72
C LEU A 610 -14.15 -34.91 -4.10
N THR A 611 -14.40 -36.16 -4.51
CA THR A 611 -13.35 -37.14 -4.87
C THR A 611 -13.30 -37.48 -6.36
N SER A 612 -14.19 -36.94 -7.18
CA SER A 612 -14.28 -37.25 -8.61
C SER A 612 -13.07 -36.80 -9.45
N GLY A 613 -12.20 -35.93 -8.92
CA GLY A 613 -11.11 -35.29 -9.67
C GLY A 613 -11.59 -34.18 -10.63
N ARG A 614 -12.89 -33.90 -10.66
CA ARG A 614 -13.54 -32.80 -11.40
C ARG A 614 -14.62 -32.16 -10.51
N CYS A 615 -14.20 -31.65 -9.37
CA CYS A 615 -15.10 -31.08 -8.38
C CYS A 615 -15.63 -29.73 -8.86
N GLU A 616 -16.94 -29.65 -9.08
CA GLU A 616 -17.69 -28.39 -9.21
C GLU A 616 -17.93 -27.78 -7.82
N LEU A 617 -17.15 -26.76 -7.43
CA LEU A 617 -17.14 -26.23 -6.06
C LEU A 617 -18.51 -25.79 -5.56
N ALA A 618 -19.30 -25.16 -6.42
CA ALA A 618 -20.64 -24.69 -6.07
C ALA A 618 -21.61 -25.86 -5.80
N GLU A 619 -21.50 -26.94 -6.57
CA GLU A 619 -22.30 -28.15 -6.37
C GLU A 619 -21.87 -28.92 -5.13
N ALA A 620 -20.57 -29.09 -4.94
CA ALA A 620 -20.00 -29.74 -3.76
C ALA A 620 -20.39 -28.99 -2.48
N ALA A 621 -20.32 -27.66 -2.47
CA ALA A 621 -20.77 -26.85 -1.33
C ALA A 621 -22.24 -27.10 -0.99
N ARG A 622 -23.13 -27.06 -1.99
CA ARG A 622 -24.56 -27.35 -1.81
C ARG A 622 -24.80 -28.78 -1.31
N ALA A 623 -24.01 -29.76 -1.75
CA ALA A 623 -24.12 -31.14 -1.28
C ALA A 623 -23.69 -31.30 0.18
N VAL A 624 -22.57 -30.66 0.57
CA VAL A 624 -22.09 -30.65 1.96
C VAL A 624 -23.10 -29.94 2.87
N ASP A 625 -23.63 -28.78 2.48
CA ASP A 625 -24.62 -28.05 3.27
C ASP A 625 -25.89 -28.89 3.51
N ARG A 626 -26.40 -29.56 2.46
CA ARG A 626 -27.56 -30.47 2.60
C ARG A 626 -27.30 -31.60 3.60
N PHE A 627 -26.10 -32.20 3.58
CA PHE A 627 -25.72 -33.23 4.54
C PHE A 627 -25.65 -32.69 5.97
N VAL A 628 -25.04 -31.52 6.17
CA VAL A 628 -24.90 -30.89 7.49
C VAL A 628 -26.25 -30.48 8.06
N ASP A 629 -27.12 -29.91 7.24
CA ASP A 629 -28.46 -29.50 7.67
C ASP A 629 -29.33 -30.70 8.07
N GLU A 630 -29.28 -31.79 7.31
CA GLU A 630 -30.01 -33.00 7.66
C GLU A 630 -29.47 -33.63 8.95
N ARG A 631 -28.15 -33.70 9.12
CA ARG A 631 -27.52 -34.15 10.37
C ARG A 631 -28.01 -33.34 11.56
N ARG A 632 -28.05 -32.02 11.45
CA ARG A 632 -28.53 -31.13 12.52
C ARG A 632 -29.99 -31.38 12.85
N ARG A 633 -30.84 -31.56 11.83
CA ARG A 633 -32.26 -31.91 12.03
C ARG A 633 -32.42 -33.24 12.76
N ARG A 634 -31.63 -34.27 12.41
CA ARG A 634 -31.66 -35.59 13.07
C ARG A 634 -31.11 -35.55 14.49
N GLY A 635 -30.03 -34.80 14.72
CA GLY A 635 -29.45 -34.61 16.05
C GLY A 635 -30.36 -33.82 17.01
N ALA A 636 -31.18 -32.90 16.50
CA ALA A 636 -32.22 -32.23 17.28
C ALA A 636 -33.44 -33.12 17.58
N ALA A 637 -33.57 -34.27 16.90
CA ALA A 637 -34.75 -35.13 16.96
C ALA A 637 -34.61 -36.38 17.86
N GLY A 638 -33.54 -36.54 18.67
CA GLY A 638 -33.37 -37.73 19.53
C GLY A 638 -33.12 -37.43 21.02
N PRO A 639 -33.59 -38.24 22.01
CA PRO A 639 -34.61 -39.30 21.97
C PRO A 639 -35.81 -38.99 22.91
N GLU A 640 -36.98 -38.64 22.38
CA GLU A 640 -38.23 -38.54 23.19
C GLU A 640 -39.41 -39.39 22.68
N ALA A 641 -39.23 -40.25 21.68
CA ALA A 641 -40.29 -41.13 21.19
C ALA A 641 -39.90 -42.61 21.33
N GLY A 642 -40.07 -43.16 22.53
CA GLY A 642 -39.82 -44.59 22.79
C GLY A 642 -39.71 -44.96 24.26
N ARG A 643 -40.78 -44.74 25.04
CA ARG A 643 -41.06 -45.48 26.27
C ARG A 643 -42.46 -46.06 26.20
#